data_AF-W3X2X7-F1
#
_entry.id   AF-W3X2X7-F1
#
_cell.length_a   1.000
_cell.length_b   1.000
_cell.length_c   1.000
_cell.angle_alpha   90.00
_cell.angle_beta   90.00
_cell.angle_gamma   90.00
#
_symmetry.space_group_name_H-M   'P 1'
#
loop_
_entity.id
_entity.type
_entity.pdbx_description
1 polymer ?
#
loop_
_entity_poly.entity_id
_entity_poly.type
_entity_poly.pdbx_seq_one_letter_code
_entity_poly.pdbx_strand_id
1 'polypeptide(L)'
;MQLSPLQSRLAASLAASFLLLVVYLFLFSPQFALAAEILSEHGARGDAMDVWALAEDMEQATAESLDLRSEMYEPDFPLFDRSVIGRAPSGVTSLTNNVKSNQNLDQGSSVRFVFEIASLSSREIDSSEAFELRKRQEDPQDTEMFVAEDEQNVTDLSEIERRATPTKTLWISANTCMQPDRPAANQTFMDPPQLTLYVSTSSDNDSPGPAAPPDNQEVLVFDEGAVMYNMTFSEDVYFTITAPNVSDWFTSSLYNVDVAASVDQSYHSYDADTEPDLVWVDSDSGAALLRTGNLTNSSDTELTTAPYTMFAYSQNDATVVGVKRSYCGLKEYAEIGGSQSTTALMSTGLTRRGQGNSTKQEFFITGLNKSSIYEAILVQEPGTTGSLNKRDDNVAGGGGVVFRQTEFDTKSSSTCQVISNLTFCDQTAYSVPSSSKYSNKVDDLKEFYDSYAKEMYDNFEKALAQIQCDADNTSKYSLAKTCDDCRDAYKNWVCSVSIPRCEDFSKTDDFLQMRNIMATNSDGSSPVDQSLKQIYGNAVAYNSSRLARIDDEIEPGPYKEVLPCEDLCYTLVQSCPAALGFGCPTPGNMGFNTSYGRREVNSSSSAVTCNFPGSAHYVSAAQMSVTISSAALFGCVAFAMLWL
;
A
#
# COMPACT_ATOMS: atom_id res chain seq x y z
N MET A 1 8.45 66.94 -18.50
CA MET A 1 7.30 67.44 -19.29
C MET A 1 6.05 67.23 -18.46
N GLN A 2 5.26 68.27 -18.17
CA GLN A 2 4.03 68.13 -17.40
C GLN A 2 2.89 67.68 -18.32
N LEU A 3 2.36 66.48 -18.10
CA LEU A 3 1.16 66.00 -18.77
C LEU A 3 -0.06 66.77 -18.24
N SER A 4 -0.98 67.14 -19.13
CA SER A 4 -2.22 67.82 -18.74
C SER A 4 -3.08 66.91 -17.84
N PRO A 5 -3.92 67.45 -16.94
CA PRO A 5 -4.72 66.64 -16.02
C PRO A 5 -5.68 65.66 -16.74
N LEU A 6 -6.07 65.95 -17.98
CA LEU A 6 -6.83 65.02 -18.83
C LEU A 6 -5.99 63.84 -19.32
N GLN A 7 -4.74 64.07 -19.74
CA GLN A 7 -3.81 63.00 -20.13
C GLN A 7 -3.39 62.14 -18.94
N SER A 8 -3.21 62.75 -17.75
CA SER A 8 -2.96 62.02 -16.51
C SER A 8 -4.11 61.08 -16.13
N ARG A 9 -5.37 61.52 -16.27
CA ARG A 9 -6.55 60.68 -16.03
C ARG A 9 -6.70 59.56 -17.06
N LEU A 10 -6.43 59.83 -18.33
CA LEU A 10 -6.40 58.80 -19.38
C LEU A 10 -5.36 57.72 -19.07
N ALA A 11 -4.13 58.13 -18.75
CA ALA A 11 -3.04 57.22 -18.40
C ALA A 11 -3.36 56.37 -17.15
N ALA A 12 -3.94 56.97 -16.11
CA ALA A 12 -4.39 56.25 -14.92
C ALA A 12 -5.50 55.23 -15.22
N SER A 13 -6.50 55.59 -16.05
CA SER A 13 -7.54 54.66 -16.46
C SER A 13 -7.00 53.51 -17.30
N LEU A 14 -6.06 53.78 -18.21
CA LEU A 14 -5.46 52.77 -19.08
C LEU A 14 -4.59 51.80 -18.28
N ALA A 15 -3.81 52.31 -17.32
CA ALA A 15 -3.04 51.48 -16.39
C ALA A 15 -3.95 50.58 -15.53
N ALA A 16 -5.06 51.12 -14.99
CA ALA A 16 -6.04 50.33 -14.23
C ALA A 16 -6.73 49.25 -15.09
N SER A 17 -7.06 49.55 -16.35
CA SER A 17 -7.61 48.57 -17.29
C SER A 17 -6.61 47.48 -17.64
N PHE A 18 -5.33 47.82 -17.82
CA PHE A 18 -4.26 46.83 -18.02
C PHE A 18 -4.08 45.93 -16.81
N LEU A 19 -4.15 46.49 -15.59
CA LEU A 19 -4.02 45.74 -14.34
C LEU A 19 -5.19 44.77 -14.15
N LEU A 20 -6.43 45.19 -14.45
CA LEU A 20 -7.59 44.30 -14.47
C LEU A 20 -7.49 43.21 -15.55
N LEU A 21 -6.97 43.52 -16.74
CA LEU A 21 -6.76 42.53 -17.80
C LEU A 21 -5.68 41.50 -17.42
N VAL A 22 -4.62 41.93 -16.74
CA VAL A 22 -3.58 41.03 -16.19
C VAL A 22 -4.17 40.15 -15.09
N VAL A 23 -4.93 40.70 -14.14
CA VAL A 23 -5.62 39.92 -13.09
C VAL A 23 -6.62 38.93 -13.70
N TYR A 24 -7.37 39.33 -14.73
CA TYR A 24 -8.28 38.45 -15.46
C TYR A 24 -7.52 37.30 -16.15
N LEU A 25 -6.40 37.57 -16.82
CA LEU A 25 -5.58 36.52 -17.44
C LEU A 25 -4.92 35.59 -16.41
N PHE A 26 -4.56 36.07 -15.21
CA PHE A 26 -4.05 35.20 -14.15
C PHE A 26 -5.15 34.34 -13.49
N LEU A 27 -6.36 34.87 -13.29
CA LEU A 27 -7.47 34.14 -12.64
C LEU A 27 -8.28 33.25 -13.59
N PHE A 28 -8.34 33.61 -14.88
CA PHE A 28 -9.13 32.94 -15.92
C PHE A 28 -8.28 32.53 -17.13
N SER A 29 -6.97 32.31 -16.94
CA SER A 29 -6.19 31.57 -17.94
C SER A 29 -6.81 30.18 -18.09
N PRO A 30 -7.24 29.75 -19.30
CA PRO A 30 -7.59 28.37 -19.51
C PRO A 30 -6.30 27.57 -19.32
N GLN A 31 -6.25 26.75 -18.27
CA GLN A 31 -5.24 25.71 -18.20
C GLN A 31 -5.47 24.78 -19.39
N PHE A 32 -4.60 24.88 -20.39
CA PHE A 32 -4.50 23.87 -21.43
C PHE A 32 -4.00 22.59 -20.77
N ALA A 33 -4.93 21.82 -20.21
CA ALA A 33 -4.70 20.44 -19.83
C ALA A 33 -4.33 19.70 -21.12
N LEU A 34 -3.05 19.36 -21.25
CA LEU A 34 -2.53 18.59 -22.37
C LEU A 34 -2.92 17.13 -22.13
N ALA A 35 -4.18 16.81 -22.46
CA ALA A 35 -4.71 15.47 -22.41
C ALA A 35 -4.14 14.64 -23.57
N ALA A 36 -3.00 14.00 -23.32
CA ALA A 36 -2.88 12.59 -23.68
C ALA A 36 -3.31 11.83 -22.41
N GLU A 37 -4.32 10.97 -22.41
CA GLU A 37 -4.98 10.25 -23.51
C GLU A 37 -6.51 10.31 -23.38
N ILE A 38 -7.26 9.98 -24.46
CA ILE A 38 -8.49 9.14 -24.44
C ILE A 38 -9.12 9.01 -25.85
N LEU A 39 -9.21 7.75 -26.30
CA LEU A 39 -10.23 7.06 -27.13
C LEU A 39 -10.93 7.71 -28.35
N SER A 40 -11.08 6.88 -29.38
CA SER A 40 -12.17 6.84 -30.38
C SER A 40 -12.16 5.42 -31.01
N GLU A 41 -13.22 4.72 -31.45
CA GLU A 41 -14.70 4.75 -31.31
C GLU A 41 -15.24 3.40 -31.88
N HIS A 42 -16.52 2.96 -31.82
CA HIS A 42 -17.79 3.48 -31.30
C HIS A 42 -18.65 2.29 -30.78
N GLY A 43 -19.72 2.51 -30.01
CA GLY A 43 -20.61 1.42 -29.55
C GLY A 43 -21.82 1.13 -30.46
N ALA A 44 -22.26 -0.13 -30.50
CA ALA A 44 -23.61 -0.57 -30.89
C ALA A 44 -23.93 -1.85 -30.09
N ARG A 45 -24.91 -1.93 -29.16
CA ARG A 45 -26.37 -1.69 -29.21
C ARG A 45 -27.18 -2.89 -29.77
N GLY A 46 -27.68 -3.75 -28.87
CA GLY A 46 -28.76 -4.75 -29.07
C GLY A 46 -28.38 -5.92 -29.98
N ASP A 47 -28.74 -7.19 -29.72
CA ASP A 47 -30.01 -7.72 -29.22
C ASP A 47 -29.86 -9.21 -28.80
N ALA A 48 -30.91 -9.77 -28.18
CA ALA A 48 -31.22 -11.21 -27.99
C ALA A 48 -30.19 -12.10 -27.23
N MET A 49 -30.51 -12.66 -26.06
CA MET A 49 -31.48 -13.73 -25.74
C MET A 49 -31.16 -15.13 -26.29
N ASP A 50 -31.18 -16.10 -25.35
CA ASP A 50 -31.46 -17.53 -25.48
C ASP A 50 -30.74 -18.35 -26.58
N VAL A 51 -30.12 -19.47 -26.19
CA VAL A 51 -30.76 -20.80 -26.26
C VAL A 51 -30.02 -21.80 -25.37
N TRP A 52 -30.82 -22.62 -24.68
CA TRP A 52 -30.58 -23.85 -23.94
C TRP A 52 -29.28 -24.64 -24.26
N ALA A 53 -28.53 -25.16 -23.29
CA ALA A 53 -28.89 -26.26 -22.36
C ALA A 53 -29.24 -27.60 -23.05
N LEU A 54 -28.51 -28.68 -22.74
CA LEU A 54 -29.02 -30.03 -22.50
C LEU A 54 -27.90 -31.04 -22.15
N ALA A 55 -28.17 -31.87 -21.11
CA ALA A 55 -27.58 -33.17 -20.73
C ALA A 55 -26.04 -33.30 -20.60
N GLU A 56 -25.45 -33.66 -19.46
CA GLU A 56 -25.67 -34.81 -18.54
C GLU A 56 -25.30 -36.19 -19.12
N ASP A 57 -24.34 -36.82 -18.42
CA ASP A 57 -24.06 -38.25 -18.21
C ASP A 57 -24.03 -39.25 -19.38
N MET A 58 -22.87 -39.89 -19.55
CA MET A 58 -22.76 -41.30 -19.12
C MET A 58 -21.31 -41.81 -18.94
N GLU A 59 -21.15 -42.68 -17.95
CA GLU A 59 -19.92 -43.35 -17.55
C GLU A 59 -19.53 -44.55 -18.47
N GLN A 60 -18.21 -44.75 -18.58
CA GLN A 60 -17.52 -46.05 -18.42
C GLN A 60 -17.89 -47.25 -19.33
N ALA A 61 -16.96 -47.60 -20.23
CA ALA A 61 -16.79 -48.97 -20.74
C ALA A 61 -15.30 -49.28 -20.99
N THR A 62 -14.87 -50.49 -20.65
CA THR A 62 -13.46 -50.93 -20.66
C THR A 62 -13.12 -51.84 -21.85
N ALA A 63 -11.84 -51.81 -22.24
CA ALA A 63 -11.10 -52.82 -23.01
C ALA A 63 -11.57 -53.15 -24.45
N GLU A 64 -10.67 -52.99 -25.42
CA GLU A 64 -9.91 -54.15 -25.95
C GLU A 64 -8.69 -53.73 -26.80
N SER A 65 -7.78 -54.68 -26.99
CA SER A 65 -6.51 -54.51 -27.69
C SER A 65 -6.66 -54.51 -29.22
N LEU A 66 -6.00 -53.57 -29.91
CA LEU A 66 -5.75 -53.66 -31.34
C LEU A 66 -4.28 -53.36 -31.65
N ASP A 67 -3.50 -54.43 -31.77
CA ASP A 67 -2.12 -54.42 -32.25
C ASP A 67 -2.11 -54.17 -33.77
N LEU A 68 -1.83 -52.92 -34.16
CA LEU A 68 -1.65 -52.51 -35.55
C LEU A 68 -0.21 -52.09 -35.79
N ARG A 69 0.61 -53.09 -36.14
CA ARG A 69 1.93 -52.89 -36.74
C ARG A 69 1.77 -52.15 -38.08
N SER A 70 1.98 -50.84 -38.08
CA SER A 70 2.27 -50.08 -39.29
C SER A 70 3.72 -49.63 -39.28
N GLU A 71 4.44 -49.94 -40.35
CA GLU A 71 5.81 -49.49 -40.57
C GLU A 71 5.79 -47.99 -40.87
N MET A 72 5.90 -47.16 -39.84
CA MET A 72 6.06 -45.73 -40.01
C MET A 72 7.46 -45.41 -40.55
N TYR A 73 7.49 -45.09 -41.83
CA TYR A 73 8.58 -44.42 -42.53
C TYR A 73 9.10 -43.22 -41.72
N GLU A 74 10.33 -43.31 -41.23
CA GLU A 74 11.06 -42.19 -40.63
C GLU A 74 11.75 -41.40 -41.77
N PRO A 75 11.34 -40.16 -42.06
CA PRO A 75 11.98 -39.36 -43.10
C PRO A 75 13.31 -38.81 -42.57
N ASP A 76 14.40 -39.45 -42.94
CA ASP A 76 15.75 -38.96 -42.64
C ASP A 76 16.05 -37.74 -43.53
N PHE A 77 15.98 -36.53 -42.95
CA PHE A 77 16.29 -35.27 -43.61
C PHE A 77 17.74 -34.86 -43.31
N PRO A 78 18.71 -35.08 -44.23
CA PRO A 78 20.14 -34.90 -43.93
C PRO A 78 20.63 -33.44 -43.95
N LEU A 79 19.72 -32.47 -43.76
CA LEU A 79 19.99 -31.03 -43.85
C LEU A 79 19.34 -30.19 -42.74
N PHE A 80 18.63 -30.80 -41.79
CA PHE A 80 18.28 -30.14 -40.53
C PHE A 80 19.10 -30.75 -39.41
N ASP A 81 20.08 -29.98 -38.95
CA ASP A 81 20.88 -30.33 -37.77
C ASP A 81 19.95 -30.51 -36.57
N ARG A 82 20.18 -31.56 -35.77
CA ARG A 82 19.32 -31.91 -34.62
C ARG A 82 19.52 -30.97 -33.41
N SER A 83 20.22 -29.85 -33.62
CA SER A 83 20.49 -28.74 -32.69
C SER A 83 19.36 -27.71 -32.60
N VAL A 84 18.40 -27.70 -33.53
CA VAL A 84 17.31 -26.69 -33.57
C VAL A 84 16.23 -26.89 -32.49
N ILE A 85 16.29 -27.99 -31.73
CA ILE A 85 15.54 -28.11 -30.47
C ILE A 85 16.52 -27.86 -29.33
N GLY A 86 16.58 -26.60 -28.90
CA GLY A 86 17.30 -26.17 -27.71
C GLY A 86 16.88 -27.04 -26.52
N ARG A 87 17.78 -27.91 -26.09
CA ARG A 87 17.70 -28.58 -24.79
C ARG A 87 18.84 -28.01 -23.98
N ALA A 88 18.51 -27.32 -22.89
CA ALA A 88 19.50 -26.76 -21.99
C ALA A 88 20.59 -27.80 -21.66
N PRO A 89 21.88 -27.43 -21.71
CA PRO A 89 22.98 -28.37 -21.49
C PRO A 89 22.88 -28.98 -20.08
N SER A 90 23.36 -30.22 -19.94
CA SER A 90 23.24 -30.99 -18.70
C SER A 90 23.82 -30.24 -17.50
N GLY A 91 22.95 -29.86 -16.56
CA GLY A 91 23.33 -29.06 -15.37
C GLY A 91 22.94 -27.59 -15.43
N VAL A 92 22.22 -27.15 -16.47
CA VAL A 92 21.63 -25.81 -16.58
C VAL A 92 20.11 -25.91 -16.61
N THR A 93 19.42 -25.08 -15.83
CA THR A 93 17.95 -25.03 -15.77
C THR A 93 17.43 -23.95 -16.72
N SER A 94 16.64 -24.34 -17.73
CA SER A 94 15.98 -23.38 -18.62
C SER A 94 14.83 -22.69 -17.87
N LEU A 95 14.78 -21.36 -17.90
CA LEU A 95 13.66 -20.56 -17.39
C LEU A 95 12.76 -20.11 -18.54
N THR A 96 11.47 -19.99 -18.25
CA THR A 96 10.46 -19.50 -19.20
C THR A 96 9.89 -18.17 -18.73
N ASN A 97 9.49 -17.32 -19.68
CA ASN A 97 9.03 -15.95 -19.39
C ASN A 97 7.85 -15.93 -18.41
N ASN A 98 7.99 -15.15 -17.34
CA ASN A 98 7.02 -14.97 -16.25
C ASN A 98 6.74 -16.24 -15.42
N VAL A 99 7.62 -17.26 -15.45
CA VAL A 99 7.47 -18.49 -14.65
C VAL A 99 8.60 -18.62 -13.65
N LYS A 100 8.27 -18.96 -12.40
CA LYS A 100 9.24 -19.21 -11.34
C LYS A 100 9.76 -20.66 -11.31
N SER A 101 11.02 -20.81 -10.91
CA SER A 101 11.69 -22.08 -10.65
C SER A 101 12.14 -22.10 -9.19
N ASN A 102 11.63 -23.05 -8.41
CA ASN A 102 12.11 -23.32 -7.06
C ASN A 102 13.34 -24.25 -7.08
N GLN A 103 14.40 -23.92 -6.36
CA GLN A 103 15.61 -24.74 -6.27
C GLN A 103 16.15 -24.80 -4.83
N ASN A 104 16.67 -25.97 -4.44
CA ASN A 104 17.44 -26.14 -3.20
C ASN A 104 18.94 -26.04 -3.50
N LEU A 105 19.69 -25.37 -2.62
CA LEU A 105 21.16 -25.29 -2.69
C LEU A 105 21.79 -25.72 -1.36
N ASP A 106 22.80 -26.57 -1.44
CA ASP A 106 23.72 -26.83 -0.33
C ASP A 106 24.74 -25.68 -0.21
N GLN A 107 25.30 -25.46 0.97
CA GLN A 107 26.42 -24.52 1.18
C GLN A 107 27.56 -24.68 0.14
N GLY A 108 28.08 -23.57 -0.37
CA GLY A 108 29.15 -23.57 -1.38
C GLY A 108 28.76 -24.15 -2.76
N SER A 109 27.52 -24.61 -2.95
CA SER A 109 27.03 -25.09 -4.25
C SER A 109 26.56 -23.94 -5.14
N SER A 110 26.27 -24.23 -6.41
CA SER A 110 25.76 -23.23 -7.36
C SER A 110 24.84 -23.88 -8.38
N VAL A 111 23.73 -23.22 -8.67
CA VAL A 111 22.74 -23.64 -9.69
C VAL A 111 22.79 -22.65 -10.85
N ARG A 112 22.87 -23.19 -12.07
CA ARG A 112 22.97 -22.41 -13.31
C ARG A 112 21.62 -22.38 -14.01
N PHE A 113 21.33 -21.24 -14.61
CA PHE A 113 20.10 -20.95 -15.33
C PHE A 113 20.43 -20.40 -16.73
N VAL A 114 19.53 -20.66 -17.67
CA VAL A 114 19.55 -20.03 -19.00
C VAL A 114 18.16 -19.47 -19.30
N PHE A 115 18.13 -18.25 -19.83
CA PHE A 115 16.95 -17.67 -20.43
C PHE A 115 17.14 -17.62 -21.95
N GLU A 116 16.50 -18.53 -22.66
CA GLU A 116 16.63 -18.69 -24.11
C GLU A 116 15.76 -17.66 -24.83
N ILE A 117 16.31 -16.88 -25.77
CA ILE A 117 15.55 -15.91 -26.57
C ILE A 117 14.48 -16.60 -27.43
N ALA A 118 14.71 -17.86 -27.80
CA ALA A 118 13.76 -18.73 -28.49
C ALA A 118 12.47 -18.99 -27.68
N SER A 119 12.51 -18.91 -26.34
CA SER A 119 11.32 -19.10 -25.49
C SER A 119 10.23 -18.04 -25.74
N LEU A 120 10.60 -16.88 -26.28
CA LEU A 120 9.70 -15.78 -26.60
C LEU A 120 8.97 -15.97 -27.94
N SER A 121 9.60 -16.64 -28.91
CA SER A 121 9.07 -16.75 -30.28
C SER A 121 7.91 -17.73 -30.42
N SER A 122 7.68 -18.58 -29.40
CA SER A 122 6.62 -19.61 -29.42
C SER A 122 5.25 -19.12 -28.95
N ARG A 123 5.08 -17.83 -28.58
CA ARG A 123 3.81 -17.24 -28.13
C ARG A 123 3.29 -16.06 -28.96
N GLU A 124 4.02 -15.55 -29.95
CA GLU A 124 3.55 -14.50 -30.87
C GLU A 124 2.66 -15.05 -32.03
N ILE A 125 2.18 -16.31 -31.94
CA ILE A 125 1.18 -16.89 -32.86
C ILE A 125 -0.14 -17.17 -32.12
N ASP A 126 -0.65 -16.18 -31.38
CA ASP A 126 -2.07 -16.14 -30.98
C ASP A 126 -2.59 -14.69 -30.84
N SER A 127 -2.38 -13.87 -31.88
CA SER A 127 -3.29 -12.78 -32.25
C SER A 127 -2.90 -12.17 -33.59
N SER A 128 -3.91 -11.90 -34.43
CA SER A 128 -3.83 -11.39 -35.81
C SER A 128 -3.32 -12.36 -36.91
N GLU A 129 -4.09 -12.43 -37.99
CA GLU A 129 -3.70 -12.93 -39.33
C GLU A 129 -3.27 -14.41 -39.44
N ALA A 130 -4.24 -15.32 -39.28
CA ALA A 130 -4.11 -16.67 -39.82
C ALA A 130 -4.05 -16.63 -41.37
N PHE A 131 -2.85 -16.78 -41.94
CA PHE A 131 -2.67 -16.92 -43.39
C PHE A 131 -3.33 -18.21 -43.90
N GLU A 132 -4.53 -18.10 -44.47
CA GLU A 132 -5.18 -19.23 -45.12
C GLU A 132 -4.40 -19.68 -46.37
N LEU A 133 -3.81 -20.87 -46.28
CA LEU A 133 -3.27 -21.60 -47.42
C LEU A 133 -4.41 -22.02 -48.36
N ARG A 134 -4.72 -21.14 -49.33
CA ARG A 134 -5.81 -21.28 -50.30
C ARG A 134 -5.75 -22.61 -51.06
N LYS A 135 -6.62 -23.53 -50.66
CA LYS A 135 -6.78 -24.87 -51.25
C LYS A 135 -7.20 -24.77 -52.72
N ARG A 136 -6.41 -25.35 -53.62
CA ARG A 136 -6.73 -25.46 -55.05
C ARG A 136 -7.83 -26.52 -55.24
N GLN A 137 -8.93 -26.14 -55.87
CA GLN A 137 -9.99 -27.06 -56.29
C GLN A 137 -10.11 -27.05 -57.81
N GLU A 138 -10.05 -28.23 -58.40
CA GLU A 138 -10.26 -28.48 -59.82
C GLU A 138 -11.76 -28.72 -60.09
N ASP A 139 -12.32 -28.11 -61.13
CA ASP A 139 -13.07 -28.81 -62.19
C ASP A 139 -13.32 -27.86 -63.39
N PRO A 140 -13.74 -28.35 -64.58
CA PRO A 140 -13.43 -27.69 -65.86
C PRO A 140 -14.66 -27.18 -66.63
N GLN A 141 -14.45 -26.26 -67.57
CA GLN A 141 -14.92 -26.34 -68.98
C GLN A 141 -14.59 -25.09 -69.82
N ASP A 142 -13.89 -25.33 -70.92
CA ASP A 142 -14.12 -24.82 -72.28
C ASP A 142 -14.27 -23.31 -72.62
N THR A 143 -13.27 -22.88 -73.43
CA THR A 143 -13.33 -22.04 -74.65
C THR A 143 -12.97 -20.54 -74.66
N GLU A 144 -12.18 -20.21 -75.70
CA GLU A 144 -11.93 -18.92 -76.39
C GLU A 144 -11.06 -17.82 -75.75
N MET A 145 -9.75 -17.89 -76.09
CA MET A 145 -9.04 -16.90 -76.92
C MET A 145 -9.39 -15.41 -76.77
N PHE A 146 -8.45 -14.58 -76.27
CA PHE A 146 -7.96 -13.37 -76.98
C PHE A 146 -6.59 -12.90 -76.43
N VAL A 147 -5.97 -11.93 -77.11
CA VAL A 147 -4.54 -11.59 -77.06
C VAL A 147 -4.29 -10.19 -76.47
N ALA A 148 -3.23 -10.00 -75.67
CA ALA A 148 -2.21 -8.93 -75.78
C ALA A 148 -1.45 -8.65 -74.45
N GLU A 149 -0.11 -8.79 -74.53
CA GLU A 149 0.94 -7.87 -74.05
C GLU A 149 0.63 -6.88 -72.90
N ASP A 150 1.42 -6.94 -71.81
CA ASP A 150 2.56 -5.99 -71.68
C ASP A 150 3.64 -6.51 -70.71
N GLU A 151 4.92 -6.38 -71.10
CA GLU A 151 6.08 -6.59 -70.21
C GLU A 151 6.64 -5.23 -69.79
N GLN A 152 6.68 -4.92 -68.49
CA GLN A 152 7.55 -3.85 -68.01
C GLN A 152 8.06 -4.04 -66.57
N ASN A 153 9.09 -4.87 -66.50
CA ASN A 153 10.30 -4.73 -65.66
C ASN A 153 10.30 -3.56 -64.64
N VAL A 154 10.07 -3.87 -63.36
CA VAL A 154 10.51 -3.02 -62.23
C VAL A 154 11.44 -3.86 -61.36
N THR A 155 12.66 -3.35 -61.20
CA THR A 155 13.76 -4.00 -60.49
C THR A 155 13.58 -3.95 -58.98
N ASP A 156 13.72 -5.13 -58.37
CA ASP A 156 14.60 -5.37 -57.22
C ASP A 156 14.57 -4.31 -56.09
N LEU A 157 13.59 -4.45 -55.19
CA LEU A 157 13.64 -3.95 -53.81
C LEU A 157 13.21 -5.07 -52.86
N SER A 158 13.85 -6.23 -52.96
CA SER A 158 13.97 -7.14 -51.82
C SER A 158 15.26 -6.83 -51.06
N GLU A 159 15.37 -5.60 -50.54
CA GLU A 159 16.26 -5.41 -49.40
C GLU A 159 15.71 -6.26 -48.26
N ILE A 160 16.46 -7.29 -47.93
CA ILE A 160 16.26 -8.07 -46.72
C ILE A 160 16.39 -7.06 -45.58
N GLU A 161 15.26 -6.68 -44.98
CA GLU A 161 15.23 -6.09 -43.65
C GLU A 161 15.87 -7.12 -42.72
N ARG A 162 17.17 -6.97 -42.57
CA ARG A 162 18.05 -7.74 -41.71
C ARG A 162 17.41 -7.71 -40.34
N ARG A 163 16.82 -8.84 -39.92
CA ARG A 163 16.12 -9.00 -38.63
C ARG A 163 16.96 -8.40 -37.51
N ALA A 164 16.70 -7.14 -37.19
CA ALA A 164 17.16 -6.54 -35.97
C ALA A 164 16.25 -7.16 -34.91
N THR A 165 16.75 -8.19 -34.23
CA THR A 165 16.11 -8.68 -33.01
C THR A 165 15.90 -7.46 -32.12
N PRO A 166 14.65 -7.05 -31.83
CA PRO A 166 14.43 -5.87 -31.02
C PRO A 166 15.08 -6.13 -29.66
N THR A 167 15.95 -5.21 -29.23
CA THR A 167 16.63 -5.30 -27.94
C THR A 167 15.57 -5.25 -26.84
N LYS A 168 15.26 -6.40 -26.25
CA LYS A 168 14.30 -6.52 -25.14
C LYS A 168 15.04 -6.35 -23.82
N THR A 169 14.32 -5.94 -22.78
CA THR A 169 14.85 -5.91 -21.40
C THR A 169 14.52 -7.24 -20.75
N LEU A 170 15.51 -7.86 -20.08
CA LEU A 170 15.31 -9.01 -19.21
C LEU A 170 15.38 -8.52 -17.76
N TRP A 171 14.36 -8.88 -16.98
CA TRP A 171 14.30 -8.72 -15.54
C TRP A 171 14.57 -10.08 -14.89
N ILE A 172 15.67 -10.18 -14.13
CA ILE A 172 16.01 -11.36 -13.34
C ILE A 172 15.72 -11.03 -11.88
N SER A 173 14.95 -11.87 -11.21
CA SER A 173 14.53 -11.64 -9.83
C SER A 173 14.49 -12.95 -9.05
N ALA A 174 14.93 -12.92 -7.79
CA ALA A 174 14.94 -14.10 -6.93
C ALA A 174 14.72 -13.76 -5.46
N ASN A 175 14.05 -14.68 -4.76
CA ASN A 175 13.71 -14.60 -3.35
C ASN A 175 14.19 -15.87 -2.63
N THR A 176 14.95 -15.70 -1.54
CA THR A 176 15.38 -16.77 -0.63
C THR A 176 14.21 -17.18 0.25
N CYS A 177 13.71 -18.41 0.09
CA CYS A 177 12.56 -18.93 0.82
C CYS A 177 12.95 -19.72 2.08
N MET A 178 14.12 -20.37 2.07
CA MET A 178 14.73 -20.98 3.25
C MET A 178 16.19 -20.55 3.35
N GLN A 179 16.64 -20.30 4.58
CA GLN A 179 18.01 -19.92 4.91
C GLN A 179 18.55 -20.76 6.09
N PRO A 180 19.88 -20.82 6.29
CA PRO A 180 20.49 -21.49 7.43
C PRO A 180 19.86 -21.14 8.78
N ASP A 181 19.39 -22.17 9.49
CA ASP A 181 18.62 -22.01 10.72
C ASP A 181 19.52 -21.72 11.93
N ARG A 182 19.12 -20.77 12.78
CA ARG A 182 19.87 -20.40 13.99
C ARG A 182 19.58 -21.42 15.12
N PRO A 183 20.58 -21.87 15.92
CA PRO A 183 20.36 -22.81 17.04
C PRO A 183 19.42 -22.31 18.15
N ALA A 184 19.24 -20.99 18.26
CA ALA A 184 18.27 -20.33 19.13
C ALA A 184 18.04 -18.88 18.67
N ALA A 185 16.81 -18.38 18.75
CA ALA A 185 16.47 -17.00 18.38
C ALA A 185 17.22 -15.92 19.19
N ASN A 186 17.60 -16.22 20.44
CA ASN A 186 18.18 -15.26 21.39
C ASN A 186 19.73 -15.12 21.34
N GLN A 187 20.41 -15.56 20.28
CA GLN A 187 21.89 -15.47 20.19
C GLN A 187 22.35 -14.65 18.97
N THR A 188 22.68 -13.39 19.23
CA THR A 188 23.04 -12.35 18.25
C THR A 188 24.55 -12.32 17.92
N PHE A 189 25.08 -13.39 17.33
CA PHE A 189 26.52 -13.45 16.99
C PHE A 189 26.84 -13.24 15.51
N MET A 190 26.02 -13.76 14.59
CA MET A 190 26.18 -13.62 13.14
C MET A 190 24.82 -13.73 12.46
N ASP A 191 24.69 -13.14 11.27
CA ASP A 191 23.48 -13.19 10.45
C ASP A 191 23.62 -14.11 9.22
N PRO A 192 22.52 -14.72 8.76
CA PRO A 192 22.17 -15.03 7.38
C PRO A 192 23.19 -14.75 6.27
N PRO A 193 24.24 -15.56 5.97
CA PRO A 193 25.09 -15.21 4.85
C PRO A 193 24.27 -15.30 3.56
N GLN A 194 24.25 -14.21 2.80
CA GLN A 194 23.34 -14.02 1.68
C GLN A 194 23.81 -14.77 0.42
N LEU A 195 22.85 -15.15 -0.43
CA LEU A 195 23.13 -15.72 -1.75
C LEU A 195 23.78 -14.67 -2.68
N THR A 196 24.47 -15.14 -3.71
CA THR A 196 25.04 -14.27 -4.76
C THR A 196 24.54 -14.69 -6.13
N LEU A 197 24.03 -13.73 -6.90
CA LEU A 197 23.68 -13.84 -8.30
C LEU A 197 24.86 -13.38 -9.17
N TYR A 198 25.26 -14.21 -10.13
CA TYR A 198 26.25 -13.91 -11.16
C TYR A 198 25.54 -13.92 -12.52
N VAL A 199 25.48 -12.78 -13.20
CA VAL A 199 24.83 -12.66 -14.53
C VAL A 199 25.89 -12.47 -15.60
N SER A 200 25.81 -13.24 -16.70
CA SER A 200 26.74 -13.07 -17.81
C SER A 200 26.47 -11.76 -18.56
N THR A 201 27.54 -10.99 -18.85
CA THR A 201 27.47 -9.76 -19.66
C THR A 201 28.05 -9.94 -21.07
N SER A 202 28.49 -11.15 -21.42
CA SER A 202 29.10 -11.48 -22.71
C SER A 202 28.65 -12.86 -23.20
N SER A 203 28.44 -12.99 -24.52
CA SER A 203 28.14 -14.26 -25.18
C SER A 203 29.27 -15.29 -25.10
N ASP A 204 30.48 -14.88 -24.70
CA ASP A 204 31.61 -15.79 -24.45
C ASP A 204 31.58 -16.45 -23.06
N ASN A 205 30.57 -16.16 -22.22
CA ASN A 205 30.49 -16.62 -20.82
C ASN A 205 29.19 -17.42 -20.56
N ASP A 206 29.16 -18.66 -21.02
CA ASP A 206 28.08 -19.65 -20.79
C ASP A 206 28.02 -20.19 -19.35
N SER A 207 28.92 -19.76 -18.46
CA SER A 207 29.05 -20.30 -17.10
C SER A 207 29.52 -19.25 -16.09
N PRO A 208 28.77 -18.15 -15.89
CA PRO A 208 29.07 -17.15 -14.87
C PRO A 208 29.11 -17.77 -13.47
N GLY A 209 29.87 -17.17 -12.58
CA GLY A 209 30.08 -17.66 -11.22
C GLY A 209 31.44 -17.27 -10.63
N PRO A 210 31.77 -17.73 -9.41
CA PRO A 210 32.98 -17.34 -8.67
C PRO A 210 34.32 -17.66 -9.37
N ALA A 211 34.32 -18.57 -10.34
CA ALA A 211 35.51 -18.98 -11.09
C ALA A 211 35.64 -18.31 -12.48
N ALA A 212 34.63 -17.55 -12.91
CA ALA A 212 34.63 -16.85 -14.19
C ALA A 212 35.35 -15.47 -14.10
N PRO A 213 35.86 -14.91 -15.22
CA PRO A 213 36.49 -13.59 -15.22
C PRO A 213 35.51 -12.49 -14.75
N PRO A 214 35.91 -11.59 -13.83
CA PRO A 214 35.04 -10.51 -13.35
C PRO A 214 34.54 -9.59 -14.47
N ASP A 215 35.36 -9.31 -15.48
CA ASP A 215 35.04 -8.36 -16.55
C ASP A 215 33.89 -8.83 -17.47
N ASN A 216 33.50 -10.10 -17.40
CA ASN A 216 32.47 -10.73 -18.25
C ASN A 216 31.20 -11.12 -17.47
N GLN A 217 31.02 -10.60 -16.24
CA GLN A 217 29.84 -10.87 -15.42
C GLN A 217 29.52 -9.73 -14.45
N GLU A 218 28.23 -9.51 -14.21
CA GLU A 218 27.74 -8.68 -13.10
C GLU A 218 27.56 -9.55 -11.85
N VAL A 219 27.88 -9.00 -10.67
CA VAL A 219 27.82 -9.73 -9.39
C VAL A 219 26.93 -8.97 -8.41
N LEU A 220 25.79 -9.57 -8.05
CA LEU A 220 24.84 -9.01 -7.09
C LEU A 220 24.71 -9.93 -5.88
N VAL A 221 24.91 -9.38 -4.69
CA VAL A 221 24.60 -10.08 -3.43
C VAL A 221 23.13 -9.81 -3.10
N PHE A 222 22.41 -10.82 -2.62
CA PHE A 222 21.03 -10.66 -2.18
C PHE A 222 20.98 -9.72 -0.96
N ASP A 223 20.00 -8.82 -0.92
CA ASP A 223 19.77 -7.90 0.19
C ASP A 223 18.50 -8.33 0.93
N GLU A 224 18.65 -8.73 2.20
CA GLU A 224 17.57 -9.30 3.03
C GLU A 224 16.77 -10.39 2.31
N GLY A 225 17.47 -11.28 1.60
CA GLY A 225 16.91 -12.44 0.92
C GLY A 225 16.28 -12.16 -0.44
N ALA A 226 16.41 -10.95 -1.01
CA ALA A 226 15.90 -10.65 -2.34
C ALA A 226 16.98 -10.06 -3.26
N VAL A 227 16.83 -10.27 -4.57
CA VAL A 227 17.62 -9.60 -5.61
C VAL A 227 16.75 -9.25 -6.82
N MET A 228 17.00 -8.09 -7.40
CA MET A 228 16.41 -7.63 -8.67
C MET A 228 17.53 -7.12 -9.56
N TYR A 229 17.55 -7.54 -10.83
CA TYR A 229 18.49 -7.07 -11.84
C TYR A 229 17.77 -6.90 -13.18
N ASN A 230 18.17 -5.89 -13.96
CA ASN A 230 17.70 -5.73 -15.33
C ASN A 230 18.87 -5.50 -16.30
N MET A 231 18.70 -6.00 -17.52
CA MET A 231 19.66 -5.83 -18.61
C MET A 231 18.97 -5.86 -19.96
N THR A 232 19.55 -5.21 -20.97
CA THR A 232 19.15 -5.40 -22.37
C THR A 232 19.80 -6.65 -22.94
N PHE A 233 19.06 -7.49 -23.65
CA PHE A 233 19.58 -8.71 -24.27
C PHE A 233 19.17 -8.84 -25.75
N SER A 234 19.99 -9.55 -26.51
CA SER A 234 19.78 -9.89 -27.92
C SER A 234 20.08 -11.37 -28.24
N GLU A 235 20.60 -12.11 -27.26
CA GLU A 235 21.06 -13.50 -27.32
C GLU A 235 20.68 -14.18 -25.99
N ASP A 236 20.93 -15.49 -25.86
CA ASP A 236 20.57 -16.26 -24.65
C ASP A 236 21.37 -15.77 -23.42
N VAL A 237 20.68 -15.60 -22.28
CA VAL A 237 21.30 -15.07 -21.05
C VAL A 237 21.55 -16.19 -20.06
N TYR A 238 22.82 -16.43 -19.74
CA TYR A 238 23.24 -17.33 -18.68
C TYR A 238 23.44 -16.59 -17.36
N PHE A 239 23.01 -17.21 -16.27
CA PHE A 239 23.27 -16.70 -14.92
C PHE A 239 23.30 -17.83 -13.89
N THR A 240 23.96 -17.58 -12.75
CA THR A 240 24.21 -18.58 -11.71
C THR A 240 23.89 -17.99 -10.35
N ILE A 241 23.18 -18.75 -9.52
CA ILE A 241 23.00 -18.44 -8.09
C ILE A 241 23.94 -19.34 -7.29
N THR A 242 24.76 -18.74 -6.43
CA THR A 242 25.74 -19.44 -5.57
C THR A 242 25.36 -19.27 -4.11
N ALA A 243 25.36 -20.38 -3.37
CA ALA A 243 25.25 -20.36 -1.92
C ALA A 243 26.62 -20.13 -1.28
N PRO A 244 26.74 -19.23 -0.28
CA PRO A 244 28.00 -19.02 0.44
C PRO A 244 28.36 -20.25 1.30
N ASN A 245 29.59 -20.26 1.82
CA ASN A 245 29.96 -21.22 2.85
C ASN A 245 29.29 -20.83 4.17
N VAL A 246 28.46 -21.72 4.68
CA VAL A 246 27.81 -21.60 5.99
C VAL A 246 28.78 -22.11 7.05
N SER A 247 28.80 -21.47 8.23
CA SER A 247 29.66 -21.90 9.34
C SER A 247 28.90 -22.86 10.25
N ASP A 248 29.61 -23.83 10.84
CA ASP A 248 29.12 -24.89 11.76
C ASP A 248 28.28 -24.41 12.96
N TRP A 249 28.11 -23.10 13.16
CA TRP A 249 27.20 -22.55 14.16
C TRP A 249 25.73 -22.66 13.76
N PHE A 250 25.39 -22.68 12.46
CA PHE A 250 24.02 -22.88 12.01
C PHE A 250 23.60 -24.35 12.14
N THR A 251 22.31 -24.61 12.43
CA THR A 251 21.79 -25.99 12.54
C THR A 251 21.44 -26.61 11.20
N SER A 252 21.20 -25.80 10.17
CA SER A 252 21.05 -26.22 8.79
C SER A 252 21.98 -25.40 7.88
N SER A 253 22.38 -25.96 6.76
CA SER A 253 23.23 -25.31 5.73
C SER A 253 22.55 -25.27 4.36
N LEU A 254 21.23 -25.48 4.36
CA LEU A 254 20.39 -25.54 3.18
C LEU A 254 19.81 -24.15 2.88
N TYR A 255 19.78 -23.82 1.60
CA TYR A 255 19.01 -22.70 1.07
C TYR A 255 17.91 -23.22 0.15
N ASN A 256 16.81 -22.49 0.08
CA ASN A 256 15.83 -22.63 -0.98
C ASN A 256 15.60 -21.26 -1.61
N VAL A 257 15.54 -21.22 -2.95
CA VAL A 257 15.36 -19.98 -3.72
C VAL A 257 14.27 -20.18 -4.77
N ASP A 258 13.32 -19.25 -4.81
CA ASP A 258 12.44 -19.04 -5.96
C ASP A 258 13.13 -18.02 -6.88
N VAL A 259 13.39 -18.39 -8.13
CA VAL A 259 13.95 -17.51 -9.16
C VAL A 259 13.06 -17.45 -10.38
N ALA A 260 12.91 -16.26 -10.96
CA ALA A 260 12.08 -16.03 -12.13
C ALA A 260 12.69 -14.96 -13.05
N ALA A 261 12.43 -15.11 -14.35
CA ALA A 261 12.85 -14.19 -15.39
C ALA A 261 11.65 -13.68 -16.18
N SER A 262 11.63 -12.39 -16.49
CA SER A 262 10.53 -11.72 -17.20
C SER A 262 11.07 -10.72 -18.23
N VAL A 263 10.37 -10.54 -19.35
CA VAL A 263 10.64 -9.45 -20.30
C VAL A 263 9.81 -8.19 -20.07
N ASP A 264 8.82 -8.25 -19.16
CA ASP A 264 7.83 -7.20 -18.95
C ASP A 264 8.21 -6.36 -17.71
N GLN A 265 8.32 -7.00 -16.54
CA GLN A 265 8.69 -6.39 -15.26
C GLN A 265 9.25 -7.45 -14.29
N SER A 266 9.97 -7.02 -13.24
CA SER A 266 10.47 -7.93 -12.21
C SER A 266 9.37 -8.86 -11.66
N TYR A 267 9.62 -10.16 -11.61
CA TYR A 267 8.61 -11.13 -11.16
C TYR A 267 8.47 -11.08 -9.64
N HIS A 268 9.59 -11.21 -8.92
CA HIS A 268 9.68 -10.83 -7.51
C HIS A 268 10.12 -9.37 -7.42
N SER A 269 9.54 -8.61 -6.50
CA SER A 269 9.95 -7.23 -6.27
C SER A 269 9.90 -6.84 -4.80
N TYR A 270 10.75 -5.90 -4.42
CA TYR A 270 10.68 -5.21 -3.15
C TYR A 270 10.82 -3.71 -3.37
N ASP A 271 10.23 -2.92 -2.48
CA ASP A 271 10.38 -1.47 -2.47
C ASP A 271 11.14 -1.03 -1.22
N ALA A 272 12.30 -0.42 -1.43
CA ALA A 272 13.18 0.09 -0.38
C ALA A 272 13.15 1.62 -0.25
N ASP A 273 12.67 2.32 -1.28
CA ASP A 273 12.83 3.78 -1.44
C ASP A 273 11.52 4.54 -1.22
N THR A 274 10.36 3.91 -1.39
CA THR A 274 9.08 4.55 -1.04
C THR A 274 8.80 4.48 0.47
N GLU A 275 8.05 5.47 0.97
CA GLU A 275 7.51 5.40 2.32
C GLU A 275 6.48 4.25 2.39
N PRO A 276 6.46 3.47 3.48
CA PRO A 276 5.57 2.32 3.58
C PRO A 276 4.12 2.80 3.52
N ASP A 277 3.31 2.18 2.65
CA ASP A 277 1.86 2.44 2.62
C ASP A 277 1.17 1.94 3.90
N LEU A 278 1.88 1.27 4.82
CA LEU A 278 1.38 0.78 6.09
C LEU A 278 1.62 1.78 7.24
N VAL A 279 0.52 2.33 7.76
CA VAL A 279 0.48 3.30 8.86
C VAL A 279 0.06 2.62 10.16
N TRP A 280 0.83 2.81 11.24
CA TRP A 280 0.41 2.45 12.59
C TRP A 280 -0.69 3.40 13.09
N VAL A 281 -1.79 2.86 13.63
CA VAL A 281 -2.93 3.66 14.10
C VAL A 281 -2.87 3.87 15.61
N ASP A 282 -2.82 2.76 16.37
CA ASP A 282 -2.63 2.72 17.83
C ASP A 282 -2.31 1.27 18.27
N SER A 283 -1.95 1.09 19.54
CA SER A 283 -1.71 -0.19 20.21
C SER A 283 -2.17 -0.18 21.67
N ASP A 284 -2.36 -1.36 22.23
CA ASP A 284 -2.49 -1.57 23.68
C ASP A 284 -1.42 -2.55 24.18
N SER A 285 -1.60 -3.13 25.37
CA SER A 285 -0.65 -4.07 25.98
C SER A 285 -0.55 -5.45 25.34
N GLY A 286 -1.44 -5.80 24.40
CA GLY A 286 -1.44 -7.10 23.71
C GLY A 286 -2.06 -7.11 22.31
N ALA A 287 -2.47 -5.96 21.80
CA ALA A 287 -3.02 -5.79 20.45
C ALA A 287 -2.51 -4.50 19.77
N ALA A 288 -2.55 -4.49 18.44
CA ALA A 288 -2.18 -3.33 17.62
C ALA A 288 -3.09 -3.21 16.40
N LEU A 289 -3.34 -1.97 15.96
CA LEU A 289 -4.07 -1.68 14.74
C LEU A 289 -3.18 -0.92 13.76
N LEU A 290 -3.03 -1.47 12.55
CA LEU A 290 -2.34 -0.85 11.43
C LEU A 290 -3.31 -0.72 10.25
N ARG A 291 -3.05 0.22 9.33
CA ARG A 291 -3.91 0.53 8.19
C ARG A 291 -3.10 0.99 6.99
N THR A 292 -3.52 0.63 5.79
CA THR A 292 -2.91 1.11 4.53
C THR A 292 -3.25 2.58 4.25
N GLY A 293 -2.62 3.14 3.22
CA GLY A 293 -3.12 4.33 2.53
C GLY A 293 -4.37 4.05 1.71
N ASN A 294 -4.73 5.01 0.86
CA ASN A 294 -5.94 4.96 0.04
C ASN A 294 -5.80 3.95 -1.10
N LEU A 295 -6.56 2.86 -1.04
CA LEU A 295 -6.64 1.86 -2.11
C LEU A 295 -7.48 2.34 -3.30
N THR A 296 -8.35 3.34 -3.07
CA THR A 296 -9.24 3.89 -4.10
C THR A 296 -9.10 5.40 -4.25
N ASN A 297 -8.96 5.85 -5.50
CA ASN A 297 -8.90 7.25 -5.90
C ASN A 297 -10.25 7.98 -5.71
N SER A 298 -11.33 7.24 -5.50
CA SER A 298 -12.69 7.75 -5.26
C SER A 298 -13.43 6.93 -4.20
N SER A 299 -14.44 7.54 -3.58
CA SER A 299 -15.38 6.90 -2.64
C SER A 299 -16.23 5.81 -3.30
N ASP A 300 -16.52 5.98 -4.59
CA ASP A 300 -17.53 5.22 -5.32
C ASP A 300 -16.99 3.87 -5.84
N THR A 301 -15.68 3.65 -5.71
CA THR A 301 -15.04 2.38 -6.03
C THR A 301 -15.16 1.43 -4.84
N GLU A 302 -16.05 0.45 -4.94
CA GLU A 302 -16.17 -0.60 -3.93
C GLU A 302 -15.13 -1.70 -4.17
N LEU A 303 -14.09 -1.73 -3.35
CA LEU A 303 -13.16 -2.85 -3.30
C LEU A 303 -13.80 -3.97 -2.46
N THR A 304 -13.96 -5.16 -3.03
CA THR A 304 -14.55 -6.33 -2.34
C THR A 304 -13.51 -7.31 -1.82
N THR A 305 -12.30 -7.29 -2.39
CA THR A 305 -11.17 -8.14 -2.03
C THR A 305 -10.03 -7.26 -1.50
N ALA A 306 -9.43 -7.65 -0.39
CA ALA A 306 -8.31 -6.96 0.21
C ALA A 306 -7.00 -7.30 -0.55
N PRO A 307 -6.25 -6.32 -1.08
CA PRO A 307 -5.15 -6.59 -2.01
C PRO A 307 -3.82 -6.99 -1.36
N TYR A 308 -3.62 -6.67 -0.07
CA TYR A 308 -2.36 -6.89 0.63
C TYR A 308 -2.48 -7.97 1.71
N THR A 309 -1.38 -8.66 1.93
CA THR A 309 -1.10 -9.45 3.15
C THR A 309 -0.09 -8.68 4.00
N MET A 310 -0.05 -8.92 5.31
CA MET A 310 0.94 -8.30 6.19
C MET A 310 1.60 -9.39 7.05
N PHE A 311 2.90 -9.25 7.24
CA PHE A 311 3.71 -10.08 8.13
C PHE A 311 4.27 -9.20 9.25
N ALA A 312 4.36 -9.72 10.47
CA ALA A 312 5.01 -9.00 11.56
C ALA A 312 5.84 -9.93 12.45
N TYR A 313 6.83 -9.36 13.13
CA TYR A 313 7.72 -10.06 14.05
C TYR A 313 8.21 -9.12 15.15
N SER A 314 8.47 -9.65 16.34
CA SER A 314 9.18 -8.94 17.41
C SER A 314 10.55 -8.47 16.93
N GLN A 315 10.97 -7.23 17.27
CA GLN A 315 12.30 -6.73 16.93
C GLN A 315 13.45 -7.55 17.56
N ASN A 316 13.14 -8.38 18.57
CA ASN A 316 14.10 -9.32 19.17
C ASN A 316 14.15 -10.68 18.44
N ASP A 317 13.27 -10.93 17.46
CA ASP A 317 13.27 -12.15 16.66
C ASP A 317 14.27 -12.07 15.51
N ALA A 318 15.39 -12.78 15.66
CA ALA A 318 16.45 -12.84 14.67
C ALA A 318 16.22 -13.88 13.56
N THR A 319 15.10 -14.63 13.55
CA THR A 319 14.83 -15.67 12.54
C THR A 319 14.54 -15.08 11.15
N VAL A 320 13.86 -13.94 11.10
CA VAL A 320 13.48 -13.23 9.85
C VAL A 320 14.64 -12.42 9.25
N VAL A 321 15.68 -12.13 10.02
CA VAL A 321 16.88 -11.41 9.55
C VAL A 321 17.61 -12.25 8.51
N GLY A 322 17.84 -11.67 7.33
CA GLY A 322 18.38 -12.33 6.14
C GLY A 322 17.31 -12.70 5.11
N VAL A 323 16.01 -12.52 5.41
CA VAL A 323 14.88 -12.74 4.49
C VAL A 323 13.81 -11.64 4.53
N LYS A 324 14.07 -10.47 5.14
CA LYS A 324 13.06 -9.40 5.31
C LYS A 324 12.46 -8.86 4.01
N ARG A 325 13.13 -8.99 2.86
CA ARG A 325 12.65 -8.55 1.53
C ARG A 325 12.14 -9.70 0.66
N SER A 326 12.25 -10.94 1.13
CA SER A 326 11.77 -12.13 0.43
C SER A 326 10.33 -12.44 0.81
N TYR A 327 9.38 -12.41 -0.13
CA TYR A 327 7.99 -12.77 0.16
C TYR A 327 7.87 -14.22 0.67
N CYS A 328 8.54 -15.18 0.03
CA CYS A 328 8.48 -16.58 0.46
C CYS A 328 9.24 -16.83 1.77
N GLY A 329 10.31 -16.06 2.04
CA GLY A 329 11.03 -16.12 3.32
C GLY A 329 10.21 -15.53 4.48
N LEU A 330 9.59 -14.36 4.29
CA LEU A 330 8.63 -13.79 5.24
C LEU A 330 7.48 -14.77 5.53
N LYS A 331 6.94 -15.40 4.48
CA LYS A 331 5.89 -16.40 4.62
C LYS A 331 6.31 -17.59 5.48
N GLU A 332 7.57 -18.01 5.44
CA GLU A 332 8.02 -19.14 6.24
C GLU A 332 8.45 -18.74 7.66
N TYR A 333 9.19 -17.64 7.83
CA TYR A 333 9.83 -17.28 9.09
C TYR A 333 9.07 -16.27 9.97
N ALA A 334 8.12 -15.49 9.45
CA ALA A 334 7.48 -14.43 10.26
C ALA A 334 6.60 -14.99 11.40
N GLU A 335 6.80 -14.46 12.62
CA GLU A 335 6.03 -14.77 13.84
C GLU A 335 4.52 -14.58 13.64
N ILE A 336 4.11 -13.59 12.85
CA ILE A 336 2.72 -13.21 12.63
C ILE A 336 2.44 -13.17 11.12
N GLY A 337 1.44 -13.93 10.68
CA GLY A 337 1.05 -14.06 9.28
C GLY A 337 1.82 -15.14 8.49
N GLY A 338 2.98 -15.59 8.98
CA GLY A 338 3.75 -16.68 8.40
C GLY A 338 3.31 -18.10 8.83
N SER A 339 3.93 -19.12 8.25
CA SER A 339 3.76 -20.55 8.54
C SER A 339 3.98 -20.89 10.03
N GLN A 340 4.84 -20.13 10.71
CA GLN A 340 5.23 -20.32 12.12
C GLN A 340 4.26 -19.68 13.13
N SER A 341 3.19 -19.00 12.66
CA SER A 341 2.30 -18.20 13.52
C SER A 341 1.48 -19.07 14.49
N THR A 342 1.89 -19.12 15.76
CA THR A 342 1.31 -20.00 16.79
C THR A 342 0.60 -19.27 17.94
N THR A 343 0.89 -17.99 18.16
CA THR A 343 0.44 -17.22 19.34
C THR A 343 -0.36 -15.96 18.99
N ALA A 344 0.08 -15.21 17.98
CA ALA A 344 -0.58 -13.99 17.55
C ALA A 344 -1.65 -14.29 16.47
N LEU A 345 -2.80 -13.62 16.57
CA LEU A 345 -3.88 -13.70 15.59
C LEU A 345 -4.03 -12.35 14.90
N MET A 346 -3.94 -12.36 13.56
CA MET A 346 -4.19 -11.20 12.72
C MET A 346 -5.56 -11.32 12.05
N SER A 347 -6.39 -10.29 12.21
CA SER A 347 -7.62 -10.10 11.45
C SER A 347 -7.42 -8.96 10.45
N THR A 348 -7.81 -9.16 9.19
CA THR A 348 -7.78 -8.11 8.17
C THR A 348 -9.18 -7.77 7.68
N GLY A 349 -9.39 -6.52 7.28
CA GLY A 349 -10.66 -6.04 6.76
C GLY A 349 -10.51 -4.74 5.98
N LEU A 350 -11.54 -4.38 5.23
CA LEU A 350 -11.61 -3.10 4.52
C LEU A 350 -12.38 -2.07 5.34
N THR A 351 -11.95 -0.81 5.26
CA THR A 351 -12.50 0.32 5.98
C THR A 351 -12.63 1.54 5.07
N ARG A 352 -13.51 2.48 5.41
CA ARG A 352 -13.56 3.84 4.82
C ARG A 352 -13.17 4.92 5.84
N ARG A 353 -12.55 4.54 6.97
CA ARG A 353 -12.16 5.46 8.05
C ARG A 353 -11.13 6.51 7.63
N GLY A 354 -11.29 7.71 8.16
CA GLY A 354 -10.44 8.87 7.96
C GLY A 354 -10.87 9.75 6.79
N GLN A 355 -10.08 10.80 6.55
CA GLN A 355 -10.39 11.81 5.55
C GLN A 355 -10.55 11.19 4.14
N GLY A 356 -11.58 11.66 3.42
CA GLY A 356 -11.82 11.34 2.01
C GLY A 356 -12.76 10.15 1.73
N ASN A 357 -13.15 9.36 2.73
CA ASN A 357 -13.98 8.15 2.57
C ASN A 357 -13.45 7.10 1.55
N SER A 358 -12.19 7.22 1.11
CA SER A 358 -11.49 6.22 0.30
C SER A 358 -11.40 4.89 1.04
N THR A 359 -11.49 3.80 0.30
CA THR A 359 -11.32 2.45 0.86
C THR A 359 -9.84 2.24 1.25
N LYS A 360 -9.61 1.69 2.44
CA LYS A 360 -8.30 1.33 3.00
C LYS A 360 -8.38 -0.09 3.56
N GLN A 361 -7.26 -0.76 3.72
CA GLN A 361 -7.20 -2.05 4.41
C GLN A 361 -6.66 -1.85 5.82
N GLU A 362 -7.24 -2.54 6.81
CA GLU A 362 -6.81 -2.55 8.20
C GLU A 362 -6.32 -3.96 8.58
N PHE A 363 -5.38 -3.99 9.52
CA PHE A 363 -4.84 -5.19 10.14
C PHE A 363 -4.89 -5.02 11.65
N PHE A 364 -5.71 -5.82 12.31
CA PHE A 364 -5.82 -5.88 13.77
C PHE A 364 -5.10 -7.11 14.26
N ILE A 365 -3.99 -6.90 14.96
CA ILE A 365 -3.15 -7.96 15.54
C ILE A 365 -3.48 -8.11 17.01
N THR A 366 -3.57 -9.34 17.51
CA THR A 366 -3.80 -9.68 18.91
C THR A 366 -2.85 -10.78 19.37
N GLY A 367 -2.61 -10.89 20.68
CA GLY A 367 -1.67 -11.87 21.24
C GLY A 367 -0.22 -11.40 21.28
N LEU A 368 0.01 -10.08 21.17
CA LEU A 368 1.32 -9.46 21.26
C LEU A 368 1.84 -9.44 22.71
N ASN A 369 3.15 -9.37 22.87
CA ASN A 369 3.77 -9.12 24.17
C ASN A 369 3.67 -7.63 24.54
N LYS A 370 3.41 -7.33 25.82
CA LYS A 370 3.40 -5.96 26.36
C LYS A 370 4.78 -5.30 26.33
N SER A 371 4.83 -3.97 26.29
CA SER A 371 6.07 -3.19 26.35
C SER A 371 7.16 -3.64 25.35
N SER A 372 6.74 -4.08 24.17
CA SER A 372 7.59 -4.73 23.15
C SER A 372 7.49 -4.00 21.82
N ILE A 373 8.59 -3.98 21.06
CA ILE A 373 8.68 -3.35 19.73
C ILE A 373 8.55 -4.44 18.67
N TYR A 374 7.74 -4.16 17.65
CA TYR A 374 7.45 -5.04 16.53
C TYR A 374 7.69 -4.31 15.20
N GLU A 375 8.10 -5.07 14.18
CA GLU A 375 8.24 -4.60 12.80
C GLU A 375 7.17 -5.29 11.95
N ALA A 376 6.38 -4.52 11.20
CA ALA A 376 5.37 -5.03 10.26
C ALA A 376 5.77 -4.72 8.81
N ILE A 377 5.56 -5.68 7.92
CA ILE A 377 5.89 -5.60 6.49
C ILE A 377 4.63 -5.89 5.68
N LEU A 378 4.24 -4.93 4.86
CA LEU A 378 3.13 -5.09 3.91
C LEU A 378 3.64 -5.82 2.66
N VAL A 379 2.83 -6.71 2.09
CA VAL A 379 3.14 -7.42 0.85
C VAL A 379 1.93 -7.44 -0.07
N GLN A 380 2.12 -7.09 -1.34
CA GLN A 380 1.11 -7.28 -2.37
C GLN A 380 1.21 -8.69 -2.94
N GLU A 381 0.14 -9.47 -2.79
CA GLU A 381 0.09 -10.81 -3.39
C GLU A 381 -0.25 -10.74 -4.90
N PRO A 382 0.32 -11.66 -5.71
CA PRO A 382 0.03 -11.73 -7.14
C PRO A 382 -1.43 -12.10 -7.41
N GLY A 383 -2.10 -11.33 -8.27
CA GLY A 383 -3.48 -11.58 -8.71
C GLY A 383 -4.60 -10.98 -7.84
N THR A 384 -4.28 -10.17 -6.83
CA THR A 384 -5.30 -9.56 -5.95
C THR A 384 -5.88 -8.23 -6.45
N THR A 385 -5.24 -7.60 -7.46
CA THR A 385 -5.77 -6.40 -8.13
C THR A 385 -6.83 -6.78 -9.16
N GLY A 386 -7.98 -6.08 -9.10
CA GLY A 386 -9.23 -6.51 -9.74
C GLY A 386 -9.18 -6.64 -11.26
N SER A 387 -9.00 -7.88 -11.74
CA SER A 387 -9.44 -8.44 -13.04
C SER A 387 -8.94 -9.88 -13.21
N LEU A 388 -7.86 -10.26 -12.49
CA LEU A 388 -7.19 -11.54 -12.63
C LEU A 388 -7.62 -12.56 -11.56
N ASN A 389 -8.83 -13.13 -11.73
CA ASN A 389 -9.33 -14.25 -10.93
C ASN A 389 -8.60 -15.60 -11.21
N LYS A 390 -7.29 -15.54 -11.47
CA LYS A 390 -6.43 -16.71 -11.69
C LYS A 390 -5.06 -16.49 -11.06
N ARG A 391 -4.66 -17.47 -10.25
CA ARG A 391 -3.25 -17.76 -9.95
C ARG A 391 -2.59 -18.40 -11.18
N ASP A 392 -2.49 -17.64 -12.27
CA ASP A 392 -1.73 -18.10 -13.42
C ASP A 392 -0.24 -17.80 -13.15
N ASP A 393 0.58 -18.85 -12.98
CA ASP A 393 2.04 -18.77 -12.78
C ASP A 393 2.81 -18.25 -14.03
N ASN A 394 2.14 -17.49 -14.90
CA ASN A 394 2.64 -16.89 -16.15
C ASN A 394 2.42 -15.36 -16.18
N VAL A 395 2.08 -14.71 -15.07
CA VAL A 395 1.79 -13.27 -14.98
C VAL A 395 3.04 -12.50 -14.57
N ALA A 396 3.36 -11.42 -15.29
CA ALA A 396 4.46 -10.54 -14.95
C ALA A 396 4.20 -9.84 -13.60
N GLY A 397 5.17 -9.85 -12.67
CA GLY A 397 4.94 -9.48 -11.27
C GLY A 397 4.27 -10.56 -10.42
N GLY A 398 4.20 -11.81 -10.92
CA GLY A 398 3.60 -12.97 -10.24
C GLY A 398 4.30 -13.43 -8.95
N GLY A 399 5.37 -12.76 -8.53
CA GLY A 399 6.14 -13.04 -7.32
C GLY A 399 5.84 -12.10 -6.15
N GLY A 400 4.97 -11.10 -6.35
CA GLY A 400 4.54 -10.13 -5.34
C GLY A 400 5.49 -8.93 -5.17
N VAL A 401 5.02 -7.96 -4.38
CA VAL A 401 5.75 -6.73 -4.01
C VAL A 401 5.90 -6.66 -2.49
N VAL A 402 7.13 -6.69 -1.96
CA VAL A 402 7.40 -6.53 -0.53
C VAL A 402 7.73 -5.06 -0.23
N PHE A 403 6.93 -4.39 0.59
CA PHE A 403 7.16 -2.99 0.95
C PHE A 403 8.11 -2.86 2.15
N ARG A 404 8.60 -1.64 2.36
CA ARG A 404 9.39 -1.27 3.54
C ARG A 404 8.64 -1.55 4.86
N GLN A 405 9.41 -1.89 5.89
CA GLN A 405 8.90 -2.16 7.23
C GLN A 405 8.42 -0.90 7.98
N THR A 406 7.33 -1.05 8.74
CA THR A 406 6.79 -0.06 9.68
C THR A 406 6.98 -0.57 11.12
N GLU A 407 7.60 0.23 11.98
CA GLU A 407 7.78 -0.07 13.41
C GLU A 407 6.54 0.34 14.22
N PHE A 408 6.20 -0.44 15.26
CA PHE A 408 5.19 -0.08 16.26
C PHE A 408 5.51 -0.69 17.64
N ASP A 409 5.19 0.05 18.72
CA ASP A 409 5.34 -0.42 20.11
C ASP A 409 4.01 -0.84 20.73
N THR A 410 4.02 -1.84 21.61
CA THR A 410 2.88 -2.18 22.48
C THR A 410 2.99 -1.45 23.82
N LYS A 411 1.84 -1.07 24.37
CA LYS A 411 1.78 -0.36 25.66
C LYS A 411 2.24 -1.27 26.81
N SER A 412 2.80 -0.65 27.85
CA SER A 412 3.35 -1.31 29.03
C SER A 412 2.29 -1.67 30.07
N SER A 413 1.18 -0.93 30.10
CA SER A 413 0.08 -1.10 31.05
C SER A 413 -1.25 -1.47 30.38
N SER A 414 -2.10 -2.21 31.08
CA SER A 414 -3.44 -2.61 30.64
C SER A 414 -4.53 -1.58 31.01
N THR A 415 -4.14 -0.32 31.23
CA THR A 415 -5.07 0.80 31.46
C THR A 415 -5.62 1.39 30.16
N CYS A 416 -5.03 1.04 29.03
CA CYS A 416 -5.50 1.36 27.68
C CYS A 416 -5.84 0.07 26.92
N GLN A 417 -6.85 0.10 26.06
CA GLN A 417 -7.27 -1.04 25.21
C GLN A 417 -7.77 -0.55 23.86
N VAL A 418 -7.35 -1.18 22.75
CA VAL A 418 -7.74 -0.79 21.39
C VAL A 418 -9.21 -1.12 21.16
N ILE A 419 -9.98 -0.13 20.70
CA ILE A 419 -11.32 -0.34 20.15
C ILE A 419 -11.41 0.17 18.71
N SER A 420 -12.20 -0.53 17.89
CA SER A 420 -12.47 -0.21 16.48
C SER A 420 -13.83 -0.80 16.08
N ASN A 421 -14.32 -0.49 14.87
CA ASN A 421 -15.59 -1.01 14.34
C ASN A 421 -16.80 -0.72 15.25
N LEU A 422 -16.84 0.51 15.77
CA LEU A 422 -17.97 1.08 16.48
C LEU A 422 -19.12 1.37 15.48
N THR A 423 -20.37 1.32 15.95
CA THR A 423 -21.56 1.44 15.09
C THR A 423 -21.94 2.90 14.85
N PHE A 424 -21.87 3.73 15.89
CA PHE A 424 -22.18 5.15 15.79
C PHE A 424 -20.92 5.98 15.53
N CYS A 425 -19.88 5.86 16.36
CA CYS A 425 -18.58 6.49 16.19
C CYS A 425 -17.67 5.68 15.25
N ASP A 426 -18.15 5.40 14.03
CA ASP A 426 -17.52 4.58 12.98
C ASP A 426 -16.07 4.98 12.63
N GLN A 427 -15.73 6.25 12.86
CA GLN A 427 -14.41 6.86 12.63
C GLN A 427 -13.40 6.67 13.77
N THR A 428 -13.80 6.10 14.91
CA THR A 428 -12.93 5.83 16.07
C THR A 428 -12.27 4.45 15.94
N ALA A 429 -10.95 4.43 16.10
CA ALA A 429 -10.11 3.24 15.90
C ALA A 429 -8.77 3.41 16.64
N TYR A 430 -8.80 3.52 17.97
CA TYR A 430 -7.63 3.82 18.80
C TYR A 430 -7.80 3.24 20.22
N SER A 431 -6.74 3.36 21.03
CA SER A 431 -6.75 2.92 22.42
C SER A 431 -7.54 3.85 23.33
N VAL A 432 -8.39 3.28 24.19
CA VAL A 432 -9.24 4.01 25.14
C VAL A 432 -8.98 3.55 26.57
N PRO A 433 -9.33 4.36 27.60
CA PRO A 433 -9.20 3.94 28.99
C PRO A 433 -10.02 2.68 29.25
N SER A 434 -9.36 1.72 29.88
CA SER A 434 -9.86 0.38 30.19
C SER A 434 -9.28 -0.09 31.52
N SER A 435 -9.69 -1.28 31.95
CA SER A 435 -9.14 -1.97 33.13
C SER A 435 -9.13 -3.47 32.89
N SER A 436 -8.49 -4.23 33.79
CA SER A 436 -8.48 -5.70 33.74
C SER A 436 -9.86 -6.37 33.72
N LYS A 437 -10.93 -5.62 34.08
CA LYS A 437 -12.32 -6.08 33.94
C LYS A 437 -12.74 -6.32 32.47
N TYR A 438 -12.12 -5.61 31.52
CA TYR A 438 -12.52 -5.58 30.11
C TYR A 438 -11.57 -6.34 29.16
N SER A 439 -10.50 -6.98 29.68
CA SER A 439 -9.50 -7.67 28.85
C SER A 439 -10.07 -8.76 27.93
N ASN A 440 -11.19 -9.41 28.31
CA ASN A 440 -11.91 -10.39 27.48
C ASN A 440 -13.33 -9.90 27.08
N LYS A 441 -13.60 -8.60 27.21
CA LYS A 441 -14.92 -7.96 27.04
C LYS A 441 -14.78 -6.67 26.23
N VAL A 442 -14.04 -6.75 25.13
CA VAL A 442 -13.81 -5.63 24.20
C VAL A 442 -15.14 -5.07 23.67
N ASP A 443 -16.14 -5.92 23.44
CA ASP A 443 -17.43 -5.47 22.91
C ASP A 443 -18.29 -4.74 23.96
N ASP A 444 -18.26 -5.17 25.23
CA ASP A 444 -18.85 -4.41 26.35
C ASP A 444 -18.20 -3.01 26.47
N LEU A 445 -16.88 -2.92 26.26
CA LEU A 445 -16.13 -1.66 26.28
C LEU A 445 -16.49 -0.75 25.09
N LYS A 446 -16.63 -1.32 23.89
CA LYS A 446 -17.15 -0.60 22.71
C LYS A 446 -18.54 -0.05 22.98
N GLU A 447 -19.47 -0.89 23.48
CA GLU A 447 -20.85 -0.49 23.75
C GLU A 447 -20.93 0.64 24.79
N PHE A 448 -20.14 0.56 25.87
CA PHE A 448 -20.04 1.62 26.88
C PHE A 448 -19.70 3.00 26.28
N TYR A 449 -18.72 3.07 25.39
CA TYR A 449 -18.29 4.33 24.75
C TYR A 449 -19.23 4.78 23.62
N ASP A 450 -19.64 3.86 22.74
CA ASP A 450 -20.46 4.17 21.55
C ASP A 450 -21.89 4.58 21.92
N SER A 451 -22.51 3.84 22.84
CA SER A 451 -23.89 4.12 23.28
C SER A 451 -24.02 5.49 23.93
N TYR A 452 -23.00 5.93 24.68
CA TYR A 452 -22.96 7.26 25.29
C TYR A 452 -22.89 8.38 24.25
N ALA A 453 -21.97 8.26 23.30
CA ALA A 453 -21.84 9.24 22.22
C ALA A 453 -23.14 9.31 21.39
N LYS A 454 -23.76 8.16 21.14
CA LYS A 454 -25.06 8.07 20.46
C LYS A 454 -26.20 8.70 21.28
N GLU A 455 -26.28 8.47 22.60
CA GLU A 455 -27.32 9.08 23.46
C GLU A 455 -27.21 10.61 23.46
N MET A 456 -25.99 11.13 23.57
CA MET A 456 -25.73 12.58 23.49
C MET A 456 -26.10 13.15 22.11
N TYR A 457 -25.80 12.41 21.03
CA TYR A 457 -26.24 12.74 19.68
C TYR A 457 -27.77 12.74 19.55
N ASP A 458 -28.47 11.70 20.02
CA ASP A 458 -29.93 11.61 19.99
C ASP A 458 -30.61 12.76 20.76
N ASN A 459 -29.95 13.34 21.77
CA ASN A 459 -30.42 14.52 22.48
C ASN A 459 -30.16 15.82 21.71
N PHE A 460 -29.02 15.94 21.04
CA PHE A 460 -28.73 17.02 20.10
C PHE A 460 -29.70 17.02 18.90
N GLU A 461 -30.02 15.85 18.34
CA GLU A 461 -30.98 15.68 17.25
C GLU A 461 -32.36 16.28 17.61
N LYS A 462 -32.85 16.04 18.83
CA LYS A 462 -34.10 16.62 19.35
C LYS A 462 -34.04 18.14 19.51
N ALA A 463 -32.85 18.71 19.75
CA ALA A 463 -32.66 20.15 19.84
C ALA A 463 -32.56 20.79 18.44
N LEU A 464 -31.82 20.17 17.51
CA LEU A 464 -31.71 20.62 16.13
C LEU A 464 -33.05 20.52 15.38
N ALA A 465 -33.88 19.51 15.69
CA ALA A 465 -35.24 19.38 15.16
C ALA A 465 -36.22 20.50 15.59
N GLN A 466 -35.88 21.32 16.59
CA GLN A 466 -36.66 22.53 16.93
C GLN A 466 -36.29 23.74 16.05
N ILE A 467 -35.25 23.61 15.24
CA ILE A 467 -34.74 24.63 14.33
C ILE A 467 -35.21 24.30 12.91
N GLN A 468 -35.61 25.32 12.15
CA GLN A 468 -36.09 25.15 10.78
C GLN A 468 -34.91 24.93 9.80
N CYS A 469 -34.37 23.72 9.81
CA CYS A 469 -33.27 23.28 8.94
C CYS A 469 -33.61 23.43 7.45
N ASP A 470 -34.76 22.90 7.05
CA ASP A 470 -35.16 22.75 5.64
C ASP A 470 -36.06 23.91 5.16
N ALA A 471 -35.77 25.12 5.65
CA ALA A 471 -36.51 26.32 5.27
C ALA A 471 -36.01 26.93 3.96
N ASP A 472 -36.79 27.83 3.37
CA ASP A 472 -36.38 28.62 2.20
C ASP A 472 -35.10 29.44 2.49
N ASN A 473 -34.38 29.86 1.44
CA ASN A 473 -33.11 30.60 1.57
C ASN A 473 -33.20 31.92 2.38
N THR A 474 -34.40 32.43 2.68
CA THR A 474 -34.64 33.59 3.56
C THR A 474 -34.76 33.24 5.04
N SER A 475 -34.87 31.96 5.37
CA SER A 475 -35.19 31.43 6.70
C SER A 475 -34.20 30.37 7.20
N LYS A 476 -33.26 29.92 6.36
CA LYS A 476 -32.11 29.12 6.78
C LYS A 476 -31.22 29.91 7.77
N TYR A 477 -30.66 29.20 8.75
CA TYR A 477 -29.77 29.79 9.75
C TYR A 477 -28.39 30.18 9.19
N SER A 478 -28.00 29.63 8.03
CA SER A 478 -26.73 29.91 7.36
C SER A 478 -26.89 29.84 5.84
N LEU A 479 -26.05 30.60 5.13
CA LEU A 479 -25.92 30.56 3.67
C LEU A 479 -24.76 29.67 3.19
N ALA A 480 -23.90 29.25 4.11
CA ALA A 480 -22.67 28.49 3.82
C ALA A 480 -22.61 27.12 4.50
N LYS A 481 -23.61 26.79 5.34
CA LYS A 481 -23.68 25.57 6.15
C LYS A 481 -25.11 25.04 6.19
N THR A 482 -25.22 23.72 6.19
CA THR A 482 -26.46 22.95 6.22
C THR A 482 -26.64 22.25 7.57
N CYS A 483 -27.85 21.79 7.88
CA CYS A 483 -28.02 20.99 9.08
C CYS A 483 -27.22 19.67 9.04
N ASP A 484 -26.92 19.12 7.85
CA ASP A 484 -26.05 17.95 7.73
C ASP A 484 -24.59 18.29 8.10
N ASP A 485 -24.07 19.46 7.69
CA ASP A 485 -22.77 19.95 8.21
C ASP A 485 -22.78 20.08 9.74
N CYS A 486 -23.89 20.53 10.33
CA CYS A 486 -24.04 20.65 11.79
C CYS A 486 -24.11 19.27 12.46
N ARG A 487 -24.81 18.29 11.86
CA ARG A 487 -24.87 16.90 12.33
C ARG A 487 -23.51 16.24 12.28
N ASP A 488 -22.78 16.37 11.18
CA ASP A 488 -21.44 15.82 11.03
C ASP A 488 -20.44 16.48 11.99
N ALA A 489 -20.48 17.81 12.13
CA ALA A 489 -19.65 18.52 13.08
C ALA A 489 -19.94 18.11 14.53
N TYR A 490 -21.21 17.96 14.91
CA TYR A 490 -21.58 17.48 16.25
C TYR A 490 -21.20 16.02 16.47
N LYS A 491 -21.41 15.13 15.48
CA LYS A 491 -20.98 13.72 15.54
C LYS A 491 -19.47 13.61 15.75
N ASN A 492 -18.69 14.31 14.92
CA ASN A 492 -17.23 14.31 15.00
C ASN A 492 -16.71 14.85 16.34
N TRP A 493 -17.33 15.93 16.84
CA TRP A 493 -17.02 16.50 18.15
C TRP A 493 -17.40 15.54 19.29
N VAL A 494 -18.65 15.05 19.34
CA VAL A 494 -19.16 14.21 20.44
C VAL A 494 -18.39 12.89 20.53
N CYS A 495 -18.08 12.24 19.41
CA CYS A 495 -17.25 11.03 19.42
C CYS A 495 -15.85 11.30 19.99
N SER A 496 -15.20 12.41 19.60
CA SER A 496 -13.84 12.71 20.05
C SER A 496 -13.78 13.15 21.52
N VAL A 497 -14.80 13.87 22.04
CA VAL A 497 -14.84 14.27 23.46
C VAL A 497 -15.40 13.18 24.37
N SER A 498 -16.24 12.28 23.87
CA SER A 498 -16.79 11.18 24.68
C SER A 498 -15.88 9.96 24.76
N ILE A 499 -15.03 9.75 23.74
CA ILE A 499 -14.13 8.61 23.65
C ILE A 499 -12.68 9.12 23.74
N PRO A 500 -12.11 9.27 24.95
CA PRO A 500 -10.75 9.76 25.10
C PRO A 500 -9.72 8.77 24.55
N ARG A 501 -8.74 9.26 23.79
CA ARG A 501 -7.60 8.43 23.33
C ARG A 501 -6.56 8.31 24.44
N CYS A 502 -6.19 7.08 24.76
CA CYS A 502 -5.44 6.67 25.94
C CYS A 502 -3.99 6.33 25.60
N GLU A 503 -3.06 6.88 26.37
CA GLU A 503 -1.64 6.61 26.34
C GLU A 503 -1.11 6.20 27.72
N ASP A 504 -0.01 5.46 27.70
CA ASP A 504 0.69 5.04 28.90
C ASP A 504 1.13 6.25 29.75
N PHE A 505 1.01 6.14 31.06
CA PHE A 505 1.41 7.22 31.98
C PHE A 505 2.91 7.56 31.90
N SER A 506 3.74 6.64 31.41
CA SER A 506 5.19 6.78 31.24
C SER A 506 5.63 7.66 30.06
N LYS A 507 4.78 7.83 29.02
CA LYS A 507 5.09 8.71 27.88
C LYS A 507 5.21 10.16 28.37
N THR A 508 6.21 10.91 27.92
CA THR A 508 6.56 12.24 28.50
C THR A 508 6.09 13.44 27.67
N ASP A 509 5.40 13.23 26.56
CA ASP A 509 5.07 14.27 25.58
C ASP A 509 4.18 15.40 26.14
N ASP A 510 4.49 16.63 25.77
CA ASP A 510 3.89 17.86 26.33
C ASP A 510 2.40 18.03 26.00
N PHE A 511 1.90 17.39 24.93
CA PHE A 511 0.50 17.44 24.52
C PHE A 511 -0.41 16.46 25.30
N LEU A 512 0.17 15.58 26.13
CA LEU A 512 -0.55 14.54 26.85
C LEU A 512 -1.06 15.04 28.22
N GLN A 513 -2.39 15.05 28.40
CA GLN A 513 -3.01 15.40 29.66
C GLN A 513 -3.03 14.20 30.61
N MET A 514 -2.43 14.32 31.79
CA MET A 514 -2.55 13.30 32.84
C MET A 514 -3.99 13.20 33.35
N ARG A 515 -4.50 11.98 33.52
CA ARG A 515 -5.84 11.68 34.03
C ARG A 515 -5.81 10.63 35.14
N ASN A 516 -6.84 10.66 35.98
CA ASN A 516 -7.05 9.76 37.11
C ASN A 516 -5.79 9.51 37.98
N ILE A 517 -4.98 10.55 38.24
CA ILE A 517 -3.64 10.38 38.86
C ILE A 517 -3.65 9.84 40.30
N MET A 518 -4.82 9.81 40.94
CA MET A 518 -4.99 9.31 42.30
C MET A 518 -5.27 7.81 42.35
N ALA A 519 -5.69 7.19 41.24
CA ALA A 519 -5.94 5.76 41.15
C ALA A 519 -4.65 4.92 41.25
N THR A 520 -4.87 3.60 41.33
CA THR A 520 -3.86 2.55 41.22
C THR A 520 -4.19 1.65 40.05
N ASN A 521 -3.17 1.07 39.43
CA ASN A 521 -3.32 0.00 38.46
C ASN A 521 -3.98 -1.25 39.09
N SER A 522 -4.43 -2.19 38.26
CA SER A 522 -5.07 -3.43 38.72
C SER A 522 -4.16 -4.36 39.55
N ASP A 523 -2.84 -4.14 39.53
CA ASP A 523 -1.85 -4.81 40.38
C ASP A 523 -1.58 -4.08 41.71
N GLY A 524 -2.27 -2.96 41.97
CA GLY A 524 -2.07 -2.10 43.13
C GLY A 524 -0.89 -1.12 43.00
N SER A 525 -0.16 -1.13 41.89
CA SER A 525 0.92 -0.15 41.63
C SER A 525 0.37 1.23 41.28
N SER A 526 1.20 2.26 41.45
CA SER A 526 0.91 3.63 41.01
C SER A 526 2.10 4.14 40.19
N PRO A 527 1.97 4.34 38.87
CA PRO A 527 3.05 4.88 38.04
C PRO A 527 3.31 6.37 38.29
N VAL A 528 2.40 7.03 39.03
CA VAL A 528 2.47 8.46 39.33
C VAL A 528 3.33 8.73 40.57
N ASP A 529 4.32 9.62 40.44
CA ASP A 529 5.09 10.17 41.57
C ASP A 529 4.20 10.92 42.58
N GLN A 530 4.48 10.73 43.86
CA GLN A 530 3.85 11.44 44.97
C GLN A 530 3.97 12.97 44.83
N SER A 531 5.04 13.48 44.21
CA SER A 531 5.19 14.92 43.93
C SER A 531 4.08 15.45 43.02
N LEU A 532 3.75 14.74 41.93
CA LEU A 532 2.68 15.07 41.00
C LEU A 532 1.31 14.97 41.68
N LYS A 533 1.09 13.95 42.54
CA LYS A 533 -0.15 13.82 43.33
C LYS A 533 -0.34 15.01 44.28
N GLN A 534 0.72 15.54 44.89
CA GLN A 534 0.64 16.72 45.76
C GLN A 534 0.31 18.01 45.00
N ILE A 535 0.86 18.18 43.80
CA ILE A 535 0.66 19.38 42.97
C ILE A 535 -0.72 19.38 42.31
N TYR A 536 -1.11 18.26 41.69
CA TYR A 536 -2.27 18.18 40.80
C TYR A 536 -3.47 17.42 41.38
N GLY A 537 -3.30 16.66 42.46
CA GLY A 537 -4.33 15.74 43.00
C GLY A 537 -5.61 16.42 43.51
N ASN A 538 -5.60 17.74 43.70
CA ASN A 538 -6.78 18.53 44.08
C ASN A 538 -7.57 19.09 42.88
N ALA A 539 -7.06 18.95 41.65
CA ALA A 539 -7.67 19.51 40.46
C ALA A 539 -8.37 18.42 39.64
N VAL A 540 -9.69 18.59 39.43
CA VAL A 540 -10.57 17.63 38.72
C VAL A 540 -9.97 17.18 37.38
N ALA A 541 -9.44 18.13 36.60
CA ALA A 541 -8.81 17.86 35.31
C ALA A 541 -7.67 16.82 35.33
N TYR A 542 -7.05 16.56 36.47
CA TYR A 542 -5.95 15.60 36.62
C TYR A 542 -6.33 14.39 37.47
N ASN A 543 -7.16 14.59 38.51
CA ASN A 543 -7.50 13.54 39.47
C ASN A 543 -8.68 12.64 39.04
N SER A 544 -9.41 12.99 37.97
CA SER A 544 -10.45 12.18 37.36
C SER A 544 -10.15 11.88 35.88
N SER A 545 -10.91 10.97 35.29
CA SER A 545 -11.03 10.81 33.84
C SER A 545 -11.82 11.97 33.22
N ARG A 546 -11.84 12.06 31.89
CA ARG A 546 -12.60 13.10 31.15
C ARG A 546 -14.11 13.07 31.45
N LEU A 547 -14.66 11.87 31.64
CA LEU A 547 -16.06 11.65 32.00
C LEU A 547 -16.10 10.87 33.32
N ALA A 548 -16.93 11.31 34.28
CA ALA A 548 -17.05 10.65 35.58
C ALA A 548 -17.41 9.15 35.45
N ARG A 549 -18.26 8.80 34.48
CA ARG A 549 -18.66 7.41 34.21
C ARG A 549 -17.50 6.47 33.85
N ILE A 550 -16.37 6.99 33.36
CA ILE A 550 -15.17 6.18 33.12
C ILE A 550 -14.57 5.77 34.47
N ASP A 551 -14.49 6.70 35.43
CA ASP A 551 -14.01 6.38 36.78
C ASP A 551 -15.00 5.46 37.54
N ASP A 552 -16.31 5.66 37.35
CA ASP A 552 -17.38 4.91 38.04
C ASP A 552 -17.61 3.48 37.50
N GLU A 553 -17.51 3.26 36.18
CA GLU A 553 -17.85 1.97 35.54
C GLU A 553 -16.60 1.21 35.04
N ILE A 554 -15.65 1.91 34.41
CA ILE A 554 -14.42 1.29 33.88
C ILE A 554 -13.38 1.09 34.99
N GLU A 555 -13.25 2.06 35.90
CA GLU A 555 -12.21 2.14 36.94
C GLU A 555 -10.79 1.95 36.35
N PRO A 556 -10.33 2.81 35.42
CA PRO A 556 -9.00 2.69 34.85
C PRO A 556 -7.91 3.07 35.88
N GLY A 557 -6.71 2.55 35.71
CA GLY A 557 -5.52 3.08 36.40
C GLY A 557 -5.13 4.47 35.88
N PRO A 558 -4.11 5.12 36.45
CA PRO A 558 -3.61 6.40 35.95
C PRO A 558 -3.14 6.28 34.49
N TYR A 559 -3.58 7.20 33.64
CA TYR A 559 -3.29 7.20 32.21
C TYR A 559 -3.04 8.61 31.69
N LYS A 560 -2.56 8.72 30.44
CA LYS A 560 -2.41 9.98 29.71
C LYS A 560 -3.41 10.05 28.58
N GLU A 561 -3.98 11.23 28.35
CA GLU A 561 -4.98 11.47 27.31
C GLU A 561 -4.39 12.32 26.18
N VAL A 562 -4.53 11.84 24.95
CA VAL A 562 -4.38 12.67 23.75
C VAL A 562 -5.66 13.53 23.62
N LEU A 563 -5.58 14.80 24.00
CA LEU A 563 -6.73 15.70 24.05
C LEU A 563 -7.39 15.88 22.67
N PRO A 564 -8.73 15.98 22.57
CA PRO A 564 -9.44 16.30 21.32
C PRO A 564 -8.94 17.61 20.69
N CYS A 565 -8.83 17.65 19.37
CA CYS A 565 -8.36 18.85 18.67
C CYS A 565 -9.32 20.05 18.83
N GLU A 566 -8.79 21.26 19.03
CA GLU A 566 -9.60 22.48 19.21
C GLU A 566 -10.49 22.79 17.99
N ASP A 567 -10.04 22.42 16.79
CA ASP A 567 -10.72 22.63 15.52
C ASP A 567 -12.08 21.93 15.44
N LEU A 568 -12.28 20.79 16.12
CA LEU A 568 -13.56 20.10 16.23
C LEU A 568 -14.61 20.99 16.91
N CYS A 569 -14.23 21.66 18.01
CA CYS A 569 -15.13 22.58 18.70
C CYS A 569 -15.42 23.82 17.82
N TYR A 570 -14.40 24.42 17.23
CA TYR A 570 -14.61 25.60 16.37
C TYR A 570 -15.44 25.26 15.12
N THR A 571 -15.26 24.07 14.54
CA THR A 571 -16.05 23.57 13.42
C THR A 571 -17.52 23.36 13.81
N LEU A 572 -17.77 22.83 15.02
CA LEU A 572 -19.13 22.71 15.58
C LEU A 572 -19.80 24.10 15.72
N VAL A 573 -19.13 25.06 16.35
CA VAL A 573 -19.65 26.43 16.54
C VAL A 573 -19.88 27.14 15.19
N GLN A 574 -19.04 26.90 14.18
CA GLN A 574 -19.21 27.48 12.84
C GLN A 574 -20.31 26.80 12.01
N SER A 575 -20.53 25.49 12.20
CA SER A 575 -21.45 24.71 11.37
C SER A 575 -22.88 24.73 11.89
N CYS A 576 -23.08 24.88 13.21
CA CYS A 576 -24.39 24.80 13.84
C CYS A 576 -25.07 26.16 14.09
N PRO A 577 -26.41 26.18 14.22
CA PRO A 577 -27.15 27.40 14.54
C PRO A 577 -26.76 27.97 15.91
N ALA A 578 -26.52 29.28 15.99
CA ALA A 578 -26.19 29.98 17.24
C ALA A 578 -27.25 29.82 18.35
N ALA A 579 -28.50 29.49 17.99
CA ALA A 579 -29.58 29.18 18.94
C ALA A 579 -29.29 27.96 19.83
N LEU A 580 -28.40 27.05 19.41
CA LEU A 580 -27.96 25.90 20.22
C LEU A 580 -26.93 26.27 21.30
N GLY A 581 -26.37 27.50 21.27
CA GLY A 581 -25.54 28.04 22.35
C GLY A 581 -24.15 27.41 22.51
N PHE A 582 -23.64 26.69 21.50
CA PHE A 582 -22.28 26.14 21.53
C PHE A 582 -21.21 27.25 21.65
N GLY A 583 -20.17 26.99 22.43
CA GLY A 583 -19.05 27.91 22.62
C GLY A 583 -17.78 27.17 23.04
N CYS A 584 -16.64 27.60 22.51
CA CYS A 584 -15.34 26.95 22.74
C CYS A 584 -14.50 27.73 23.77
N PRO A 585 -13.73 27.03 24.62
CA PRO A 585 -12.79 27.69 25.52
C PRO A 585 -11.67 28.34 24.70
N THR A 586 -11.15 29.48 25.15
CA THR A 586 -10.05 30.16 24.45
C THR A 586 -8.69 29.64 24.91
N PRO A 587 -7.70 29.51 24.01
CA PRO A 587 -6.32 29.14 24.32
C PRO A 587 -5.71 29.97 25.47
N GLY A 588 -4.90 29.31 26.31
CA GLY A 588 -4.25 29.94 27.47
C GLY A 588 -5.07 29.92 28.76
N ASN A 589 -6.38 29.63 28.69
CA ASN A 589 -7.19 29.37 29.87
C ASN A 589 -7.08 27.91 30.32
N MET A 590 -7.16 27.65 31.64
CA MET A 590 -7.09 26.29 32.19
C MET A 590 -8.10 25.33 31.54
N GLY A 591 -9.33 25.79 31.29
CA GLY A 591 -10.36 24.97 30.64
C GLY A 591 -10.05 24.59 29.18
N PHE A 592 -9.22 25.37 28.48
CA PHE A 592 -8.68 24.95 27.18
C PHE A 592 -7.54 23.95 27.38
N ASN A 593 -6.52 24.34 28.14
CA ASN A 593 -5.26 23.60 28.28
C ASN A 593 -5.41 22.17 28.84
N THR A 594 -6.53 21.85 29.50
CA THR A 594 -6.82 20.50 30.03
C THR A 594 -7.95 19.74 29.32
N SER A 595 -8.55 20.35 28.28
CA SER A 595 -9.71 19.80 27.56
C SER A 595 -9.51 19.68 26.06
N TYR A 596 -8.65 20.50 25.44
CA TYR A 596 -8.40 20.49 23.99
C TYR A 596 -6.90 20.59 23.67
N GLY A 597 -6.48 19.83 22.66
CA GLY A 597 -5.15 19.86 22.07
C GLY A 597 -5.13 20.61 20.74
N ARG A 598 -3.96 20.65 20.11
CA ARG A 598 -3.74 21.29 18.80
C ARG A 598 -3.06 20.33 17.85
N ARG A 599 -3.44 20.39 16.57
CA ARG A 599 -2.68 19.74 15.51
C ARG A 599 -1.39 20.50 15.33
N GLU A 600 -0.25 19.83 15.44
CA GLU A 600 0.99 20.40 14.94
C GLU A 600 0.99 20.33 13.41
N VAL A 601 1.26 21.47 12.77
CA VAL A 601 1.19 21.62 11.30
C VAL A 601 2.57 21.43 10.65
N ASN A 602 3.65 21.39 11.46
CA ASN A 602 5.04 21.45 10.98
C ASN A 602 6.02 20.61 11.85
N SER A 603 5.58 19.52 12.48
CA SER A 603 6.50 18.62 13.18
C SER A 603 6.86 17.42 12.30
N SER A 604 8.16 17.09 12.27
CA SER A 604 8.71 15.93 11.58
C SER A 604 8.42 14.61 12.30
N SER A 605 7.66 14.65 13.40
CA SER A 605 7.20 13.49 14.15
C SER A 605 5.85 13.02 13.63
N SER A 606 5.74 11.74 13.30
CA SER A 606 4.51 11.03 12.90
C SER A 606 3.48 10.90 14.04
N ALA A 607 3.47 11.83 15.00
CA ALA A 607 2.77 11.72 16.27
C ALA A 607 1.40 12.41 16.23
N VAL A 608 0.37 11.75 16.78
CA VAL A 608 -0.98 12.31 16.89
C VAL A 608 -1.05 13.25 18.10
N THR A 609 -0.81 14.55 17.89
CA THR A 609 -0.75 15.56 18.97
C THR A 609 -2.11 15.96 19.53
N CYS A 610 -3.21 15.61 18.86
CA CYS A 610 -4.57 15.75 19.36
C CYS A 610 -5.52 14.73 18.70
N ASN A 611 -6.57 14.34 19.42
CA ASN A 611 -7.53 13.32 18.98
C ASN A 611 -8.58 13.90 18.02
N PHE A 612 -8.83 13.22 16.91
CA PHE A 612 -9.88 13.54 15.95
C PHE A 612 -10.34 12.27 15.19
N PRO A 613 -11.52 12.30 14.55
CA PRO A 613 -12.06 11.16 13.82
C PRO A 613 -11.10 10.67 12.72
N GLY A 614 -10.75 9.38 12.74
CA GLY A 614 -9.80 8.77 11.80
C GLY A 614 -8.33 9.21 11.95
N SER A 615 -7.94 9.78 13.09
CA SER A 615 -6.53 10.05 13.42
C SER A 615 -5.68 8.77 13.44
N ALA A 616 -4.46 8.85 12.92
CA ALA A 616 -3.46 7.77 12.86
C ALA A 616 -2.05 8.38 12.85
N HIS A 617 -1.01 7.59 13.11
CA HIS A 617 0.39 8.06 13.10
C HIS A 617 0.91 8.21 11.66
N TYR A 618 0.39 9.20 10.94
CA TYR A 618 0.83 9.48 9.57
C TYR A 618 2.31 9.84 9.56
N VAL A 619 3.13 8.98 8.94
CA VAL A 619 4.45 9.41 8.45
C VAL A 619 4.20 10.53 7.44
N SER A 620 4.99 11.59 7.50
CA SER A 620 4.77 12.83 6.74
C SER A 620 4.82 12.59 5.22
N ALA A 621 3.66 12.30 4.62
CA ALA A 621 3.46 12.45 3.18
C ALA A 621 3.86 13.89 2.80
N ALA A 622 4.66 14.01 1.73
CA ALA A 622 5.36 15.24 1.38
C ALA A 622 4.46 16.48 1.44
N GLN A 623 5.02 17.57 1.98
CA GLN A 623 4.38 18.88 2.12
C GLN A 623 3.52 19.21 0.89
N MET A 624 2.22 19.47 1.10
CA MET A 624 1.45 20.31 0.19
C MET A 624 2.14 21.67 0.17
N SER A 625 3.07 21.80 -0.76
CA SER A 625 3.93 22.96 -0.93
C SER A 625 3.08 24.07 -1.52
N VAL A 626 2.35 24.77 -0.64
CA VAL A 626 1.87 26.12 -0.93
C VAL A 626 3.12 26.97 -1.11
N THR A 627 3.61 26.98 -2.34
CA THR A 627 4.73 27.80 -2.78
C THR A 627 4.26 29.25 -2.75
N ILE A 628 4.34 29.88 -1.57
CA ILE A 628 4.22 31.32 -1.42
C ILE A 628 5.39 31.91 -2.19
N SER A 629 5.15 32.22 -3.46
CA SER A 629 6.17 32.71 -4.38
C SER A 629 6.85 33.93 -3.76
N SER A 630 8.17 33.87 -3.66
CA SER A 630 9.00 34.91 -3.06
C SER A 630 8.83 36.28 -3.75
N ALA A 631 8.28 36.30 -4.96
CA ALA A 631 7.80 37.50 -5.65
C ALA A 631 6.78 38.31 -4.83
N ALA A 632 5.90 37.67 -4.05
CA ALA A 632 4.91 38.36 -3.21
C ALA A 632 5.57 39.13 -2.05
N LEU A 633 6.61 38.55 -1.42
CA LEU A 633 7.38 39.20 -0.36
C LEU A 633 8.23 40.35 -0.89
N PHE A 634 8.89 40.19 -2.05
CA PHE A 634 9.65 41.28 -2.67
C PHE A 634 8.76 42.42 -3.18
N GLY A 635 7.54 42.13 -3.65
CA GLY A 635 6.56 43.15 -4.06
C GLY A 635 6.20 44.10 -2.92
N CYS A 636 5.92 43.57 -1.72
CA CYS A 636 5.60 44.39 -0.55
C CYS A 636 6.78 45.23 -0.05
N VAL A 637 8.01 44.69 -0.06
CA VAL A 637 9.21 45.44 0.39
C VAL A 637 9.60 46.54 -0.61
N ALA A 638 9.47 46.28 -1.92
CA ALA A 638 9.71 47.29 -2.95
C ALA A 638 8.73 48.46 -2.86
N PHE A 639 7.46 48.20 -2.51
CA PHE A 639 6.46 49.26 -2.33
C PHE A 639 6.72 50.12 -1.09
N ALA A 640 7.25 49.53 -0.01
CA ALA A 640 7.64 50.27 1.20
C ALA A 640 8.83 51.22 0.97
N MET A 641 9.79 50.85 0.11
CA MET A 641 10.92 51.72 -0.27
C MET A 641 10.62 52.71 -1.39
N LEU A 642 9.40 52.71 -1.95
CA LEU A 642 8.91 53.72 -2.90
C LEU A 642 7.96 54.75 -2.24
N TRP A 643 7.82 54.70 -0.90
CA TRP A 643 7.05 55.62 -0.08
C TRP A 643 7.86 56.23 1.09
N LEU A 644 9.19 56.12 1.00
CA LEU A 644 10.21 56.88 1.76
C LEU A 644 11.07 57.67 0.76
#